data_AF-A0A3A8NPW1-F1
#
_entry.id   AF-A0A3A8NPW1-F1
#
_cell.length_a   1.000
_cell.length_b   1.000
_cell.length_c   1.000
_cell.angle_alpha   90.00
_cell.angle_beta   90.00
_cell.angle_gamma   90.00
#
_symmetry.space_group_name_H-M   'P 1'
#
loop_
_entity.id
_entity.type
_entity.pdbx_description
1 polymer ?
#
loop_
_entity_poly.entity_id
_entity_poly.type
_entity_poly.pdbx_seq_one_letter_code
_entity_poly.pdbx_strand_id
1 'polypeptide(L)'
;MSAAALAERQRIASLHLAKPAAASTALATATEAATALDLAPGVVTSAQLTSLNPQAAMVAPEYGDIKPRKGASLFIMSTGNINTANLPEPGTDYPPLGTEGDAVVFRVTLNVPRGSNRMAFDFRFLSAESPEYVGTQFNDTFSARVVDPLGTRTVVDSSVNSATFFDVSSTRAAGTGYDVLFADDPSGVDLFPGNYPPEIMLFPDAGITDFRTVNFEVASGGPVTIEFTISDLGDGVLDSAVVIDNITFASMEAVNPNPVLIHEFLGTVVTDPVKLVNASVAVAPVQGVAADGVTQVLLRAKVPSAGTMTFTVSGTSPANGGVGAVGSSTRTGSVTVPTVPVGGVHYAFALYTSPADFDSGGYANVSTRPLTLSGQYVPTTGTGYTSQVELSIVRPPLVLVHDLWSSCLSWQGVGGIAASSLFKVHCADYSSTSSARMDSEENTLAVPNAIYEALQEMRLEQIAVTQVDVVAQGMGGLLTRKYIDWPNYRRHVTFKEGDINRLITLNTPHGGTRMANELATMRDFIKVEDPTVWDTIKDALVLASPSTKLQLEVVGGAAIDDLKVGSPAISGIKQTDVPSHFMVSQGAQTLPRTPTSALLPGPIKVLYTKMETYHPRVFGNQDAMTRQRLILGVDSMLFCGDPHDTFAGTAEQQGGTATGSTAISTFTVALANTKSGHFEVQNDVPHRDRIIQLLNSPVSGPNFVSSIPSPSTVPPVNQCTGLTARPEGDGTPPDLGFFRQARASAVAGSLAITSPAPGTQVTPGKPVTVTLSASGGFQPETVIIVGGGSATILEVAPFTTQFQIPVQAIGSVELAAFGIDSLGRLLSSPHVILPVVSSAQLSSIQVLNGDATLPGQGSKRKLVVNGKYTDGVLRDISSPALGTLYSSSNNSVATITADGTLTGVSKGVATVMVRNGTVLTSITVTVGDASAAPCIAVRLGEYNLFVLEDYLQGNEVQGKLAAGRNVSLQNFSVGAMLSEKDTTNVLVAGGNLSLANGSVWGEARYGLKLTTDTNVTFPRGNVARATPINFATQGSSLRTLSSDLAALPANGTTTVESWGGVLLAGTHPKVNVFNVNASAFKGATLLSIQAPADTLAVINVRGTSPLLTNFGHAFSGGIDERGILFNFPDATTLTAYDYGFYGTVLAPNANVTFNGGSWVGGIYARSLKGNAVGHLSRLRDTDICK
;
A
#
# COMPACT_ATOMS: atom_id res chain seq x y z
N MET A 1 42.65 22.85 -11.69
CA MET A 1 41.99 23.17 -10.41
C MET A 1 42.46 24.52 -9.84
N SER A 2 41.60 25.31 -9.18
CA SER A 2 42.05 26.50 -8.43
C SER A 2 42.70 26.06 -7.12
N ALA A 3 43.65 26.83 -6.58
CA ALA A 3 44.32 26.46 -5.32
C ALA A 3 43.35 26.30 -4.13
N ALA A 4 42.22 27.02 -4.16
CA ALA A 4 41.16 26.92 -3.15
C ALA A 4 40.37 25.61 -3.27
N ALA A 5 40.00 25.19 -4.48
CA ALA A 5 39.31 23.91 -4.69
C ALA A 5 40.18 22.70 -4.33
N LEU A 6 41.49 22.76 -4.61
CA LEU A 6 42.44 21.73 -4.19
C LEU A 6 42.59 21.68 -2.67
N ALA A 7 42.72 22.84 -2.03
CA ALA A 7 42.84 22.92 -0.57
C ALA A 7 41.58 22.42 0.14
N GLU A 8 40.40 22.66 -0.42
CA GLU A 8 39.13 22.18 0.13
C GLU A 8 38.97 20.67 -0.04
N ARG A 9 39.31 20.11 -1.21
CA ARG A 9 39.34 18.66 -1.44
C ARG A 9 40.33 17.94 -0.50
N GLN A 10 41.49 18.54 -0.28
CA GLN A 10 42.46 18.06 0.71
C GLN A 10 41.97 18.21 2.16
N ARG A 11 41.15 19.23 2.45
CA ARG A 11 40.51 19.43 3.76
C ARG A 11 39.47 18.34 4.02
N ILE A 12 38.55 18.11 3.08
CA ILE A 12 37.50 17.07 3.14
C ILE A 12 38.13 15.69 3.37
N ALA A 13 39.11 15.32 2.54
CA ALA A 13 39.87 14.08 2.67
C ALA A 13 40.61 13.94 4.02
N SER A 14 40.77 15.01 4.81
CA SER A 14 41.52 15.00 6.08
C SER A 14 40.65 15.02 7.36
N LEU A 15 39.33 15.28 7.26
CA LEU A 15 38.46 15.58 8.42
C LEU A 15 37.60 14.43 8.94
N HIS A 16 37.53 13.28 8.26
CA HIS A 16 36.55 12.24 8.57
C HIS A 16 36.89 11.41 9.84
N LEU A 17 35.91 11.36 10.76
CA LEU A 17 35.93 10.67 12.06
C LEU A 17 34.94 9.50 12.08
N ALA A 18 35.29 8.31 11.57
CA ALA A 18 34.73 7.03 12.02
C ALA A 18 35.59 5.83 11.58
N LYS A 19 35.70 4.80 12.44
CA LYS A 19 36.43 3.56 12.14
C LYS A 19 35.49 2.52 11.51
N PRO A 20 35.80 1.97 10.33
CA PRO A 20 35.22 0.72 9.87
C PRO A 20 35.69 -0.47 10.73
N ALA A 21 34.86 -1.50 10.81
CA ALA A 21 35.31 -2.81 11.28
C ALA A 21 36.30 -3.41 10.28
N ALA A 22 37.31 -4.13 10.78
CA ALA A 22 38.37 -4.68 9.96
C ALA A 22 37.84 -5.75 8.98
N ALA A 23 37.87 -5.47 7.68
CA ALA A 23 37.73 -6.49 6.64
C ALA A 23 39.11 -7.05 6.30
N SER A 24 39.31 -8.37 6.48
CA SER A 24 40.53 -9.06 6.06
C SER A 24 40.22 -9.98 4.88
N THR A 25 40.61 -9.61 3.67
CA THR A 25 40.70 -10.50 2.51
C THR A 25 41.85 -10.09 1.58
N ALA A 26 42.37 -11.06 0.82
CA ALA A 26 43.53 -10.96 -0.06
C ALA A 26 43.21 -10.27 -1.41
N LEU A 27 44.25 -9.76 -2.07
CA LEU A 27 44.21 -9.02 -3.35
C LEU A 27 43.77 -9.92 -4.51
N ALA A 28 43.01 -9.39 -5.47
CA ALA A 28 42.44 -10.17 -6.58
C ALA A 28 43.42 -10.46 -7.72
N THR A 29 43.56 -11.72 -8.12
CA THR A 29 44.15 -12.11 -9.40
C THR A 29 43.12 -12.09 -10.54
N ALA A 30 43.56 -12.05 -11.80
CA ALA A 30 42.66 -12.09 -12.95
C ALA A 30 41.79 -13.35 -13.01
N THR A 31 42.28 -14.48 -12.49
CA THR A 31 41.52 -15.75 -12.42
C THR A 31 40.44 -15.71 -11.35
N GLU A 32 40.74 -15.13 -10.18
CA GLU A 32 39.75 -14.96 -9.11
C GLU A 32 38.66 -13.96 -9.51
N ALA A 33 39.04 -12.84 -10.13
CA ALA A 33 38.10 -11.86 -10.68
C ALA A 33 37.17 -12.51 -11.71
N ALA A 34 37.69 -13.34 -12.61
CA ALA A 34 36.87 -14.07 -13.59
C ALA A 34 35.92 -15.10 -12.96
N THR A 35 36.30 -15.68 -11.82
CA THR A 35 35.47 -16.64 -11.07
C THR A 35 34.35 -15.94 -10.31
N ALA A 36 34.63 -14.74 -9.79
CA ALA A 36 33.66 -13.88 -9.09
C ALA A 36 32.59 -13.27 -10.01
N LEU A 37 32.67 -13.51 -11.32
CA LEU A 37 31.69 -13.06 -12.32
C LEU A 37 30.67 -14.15 -12.69
N ASP A 38 30.60 -15.25 -11.93
CA ASP A 38 29.63 -16.35 -12.06
C ASP A 38 29.63 -17.12 -13.38
N LEU A 39 30.77 -17.13 -14.06
CA LEU A 39 30.94 -17.79 -15.35
C LEU A 39 31.20 -19.30 -15.18
N ALA A 40 30.54 -20.11 -16.01
CA ALA A 40 30.73 -21.55 -15.99
C ALA A 40 32.17 -21.97 -16.38
N PRO A 41 32.70 -23.09 -15.84
CA PRO A 41 34.01 -23.59 -16.19
C PRO A 41 34.19 -23.76 -17.71
N GLY A 42 35.27 -23.20 -18.27
CA GLY A 42 35.57 -23.28 -19.71
C GLY A 42 34.95 -22.18 -20.59
N VAL A 43 34.17 -21.25 -20.01
CA VAL A 43 33.67 -20.07 -20.73
C VAL A 43 34.74 -18.99 -20.86
N VAL A 44 35.53 -18.78 -19.79
CA VAL A 44 36.63 -17.80 -19.78
C VAL A 44 37.81 -18.38 -20.55
N THR A 45 38.23 -17.72 -21.63
CA THR A 45 39.41 -18.12 -22.40
C THR A 45 40.67 -17.38 -21.97
N SER A 46 40.53 -16.12 -21.52
CA SER A 46 41.63 -15.32 -20.97
C SER A 46 41.08 -14.18 -20.11
N ALA A 47 41.79 -13.82 -19.05
CA ALA A 47 41.50 -12.64 -18.23
C ALA A 47 42.79 -11.87 -17.93
N GLN A 48 42.72 -10.55 -17.88
CA GLN A 48 43.84 -9.66 -17.59
C GLN A 48 43.34 -8.48 -16.75
N LEU A 49 43.95 -8.28 -15.57
CA LEU A 49 43.75 -7.11 -14.73
C LEU A 49 44.99 -6.21 -14.84
N THR A 50 44.79 -4.93 -15.12
CA THR A 50 45.84 -3.91 -15.21
C THR A 50 45.51 -2.80 -14.22
N SER A 51 46.43 -2.53 -13.29
CA SER A 51 46.32 -1.48 -12.28
C SER A 51 47.72 -0.97 -11.93
N LEU A 52 47.83 0.28 -11.49
CA LEU A 52 49.05 0.85 -10.90
C LEU A 52 49.31 0.31 -9.48
N ASN A 53 48.26 -0.15 -8.78
CA ASN A 53 48.34 -0.73 -7.44
C ASN A 53 47.47 -2.01 -7.34
N PRO A 54 48.01 -3.14 -6.86
CA PRO A 54 47.24 -4.37 -6.69
C PRO A 54 46.09 -4.26 -5.67
N GLN A 55 46.04 -3.21 -4.84
CA GLN A 55 44.94 -2.92 -3.88
C GLN A 55 43.73 -2.21 -4.51
N ALA A 56 43.76 -1.96 -5.83
CA ALA A 56 42.69 -1.32 -6.59
C ALA A 56 41.59 -2.27 -7.05
N ALA A 57 41.74 -3.57 -6.77
CA ALA A 57 40.74 -4.57 -7.09
C ALA A 57 40.66 -5.63 -5.99
N MET A 58 39.45 -6.08 -5.72
CA MET A 58 39.16 -7.05 -4.68
C MET A 58 38.11 -8.06 -5.15
N VAL A 59 38.24 -9.29 -4.69
CA VAL A 59 37.17 -10.29 -4.73
C VAL A 59 36.78 -10.57 -3.29
N ALA A 60 35.50 -10.40 -2.95
CA ALA A 60 35.01 -10.54 -1.58
C ALA A 60 33.60 -11.13 -1.54
N PRO A 61 33.22 -11.86 -0.46
CA PRO A 61 31.87 -12.38 -0.31
C PRO A 61 30.80 -11.30 -0.16
N GLU A 62 31.20 -10.09 0.21
CA GLU A 62 30.37 -8.88 0.32
C GLU A 62 31.30 -7.64 0.29
N TYR A 63 30.75 -6.47 -0.04
CA TYR A 63 31.42 -5.18 0.07
C TYR A 63 30.55 -4.25 0.93
N GLY A 64 30.86 -4.18 2.23
CA GLY A 64 29.91 -3.68 3.22
C GLY A 64 28.60 -4.49 3.19
N ASP A 65 27.46 -3.81 3.20
CA ASP A 65 26.13 -4.42 3.05
C ASP A 65 25.79 -4.80 1.60
N ILE A 66 26.68 -4.54 0.63
CA ILE A 66 26.49 -4.94 -0.76
C ILE A 66 26.84 -6.42 -0.92
N LYS A 67 25.83 -7.23 -1.26
CA LYS A 67 25.96 -8.68 -1.44
C LYS A 67 25.97 -9.07 -2.93
N PRO A 68 26.58 -10.22 -3.29
CA PRO A 68 26.47 -10.80 -4.62
C PRO A 68 25.02 -10.97 -5.07
N ARG A 69 24.70 -10.53 -6.29
CA ARG A 69 23.46 -10.84 -7.01
C ARG A 69 23.45 -12.31 -7.43
N LYS A 70 24.61 -12.91 -7.69
CA LYS A 70 24.77 -14.34 -7.96
C LYS A 70 26.13 -14.83 -7.43
N GLY A 71 26.23 -16.14 -7.21
CA GLY A 71 27.45 -16.75 -6.68
C GLY A 71 27.74 -16.47 -5.22
N ALA A 72 29.02 -16.59 -4.87
CA ALA A 72 29.52 -16.49 -3.49
C ALA A 72 30.42 -15.26 -3.26
N SER A 73 30.68 -14.45 -4.29
CA SER A 73 31.62 -13.34 -4.22
C SER A 73 31.35 -12.30 -5.30
N LEU A 74 31.68 -11.05 -5.01
CA LEU A 74 31.66 -9.89 -5.91
C LEU A 74 33.06 -9.61 -6.47
N PHE A 75 33.12 -8.96 -7.64
CA PHE A 75 34.33 -8.31 -8.13
C PHE A 75 34.23 -6.80 -7.95
N ILE A 76 35.20 -6.19 -7.25
CA ILE A 76 35.25 -4.76 -6.97
C ILE A 76 36.49 -4.16 -7.63
N MET A 77 36.32 -3.03 -8.31
CA MET A 77 37.40 -2.18 -8.85
C MET A 77 37.26 -0.78 -8.28
N SER A 78 38.37 -0.09 -8.03
CA SER A 78 38.38 1.25 -7.41
C SER A 78 39.52 2.10 -7.96
N THR A 79 39.33 3.41 -8.01
CA THR A 79 40.42 4.37 -8.29
C THR A 79 41.34 4.54 -7.08
N GLY A 80 40.88 4.18 -5.87
CA GLY A 80 41.66 4.17 -4.63
C GLY A 80 41.77 2.81 -3.95
N ASN A 81 42.60 2.69 -2.91
CA ASN A 81 42.77 1.48 -2.09
C ASN A 81 41.44 0.96 -1.47
N ILE A 82 41.04 -0.27 -1.82
CA ILE A 82 39.79 -0.89 -1.33
C ILE A 82 39.91 -1.41 0.13
N ASN A 83 41.12 -1.70 0.61
CA ASN A 83 41.33 -2.45 1.86
C ASN A 83 42.42 -1.86 2.77
N THR A 84 42.17 -0.68 3.35
CA THR A 84 43.09 -0.04 4.30
C THR A 84 42.36 0.41 5.56
N ALA A 85 42.58 -0.31 6.66
CA ALA A 85 42.19 0.16 7.98
C ALA A 85 42.95 1.45 8.32
N ASN A 86 42.22 2.47 8.78
CA ASN A 86 42.70 3.80 9.20
C ASN A 86 42.89 4.85 8.09
N LEU A 87 42.17 4.77 6.97
CA LEU A 87 42.06 5.91 6.06
C LEU A 87 40.75 6.68 6.25
N PRO A 88 40.78 8.01 6.08
CA PRO A 88 39.63 8.92 6.23
C PRO A 88 38.58 8.78 5.10
N GLU A 89 38.92 8.16 3.97
CA GLU A 89 38.08 7.92 2.79
C GLU A 89 38.32 6.48 2.28
N PRO A 90 37.41 5.86 1.51
CA PRO A 90 37.69 4.64 0.75
C PRO A 90 38.68 4.94 -0.39
N GLY A 91 39.95 5.13 -0.05
CA GLY A 91 41.04 5.28 -1.01
C GLY A 91 42.23 6.08 -0.50
N THR A 92 43.41 5.76 -1.05
CA THR A 92 44.56 6.66 -1.10
C THR A 92 44.93 6.69 -2.56
N ASP A 93 45.01 7.89 -3.12
CA ASP A 93 45.46 8.16 -4.49
C ASP A 93 46.74 7.35 -4.83
N TYR A 94 46.79 6.77 -6.03
CA TYR A 94 47.90 5.92 -6.50
C TYR A 94 49.13 6.72 -6.94
N PRO A 95 49.00 7.85 -7.64
CA PRO A 95 50.07 8.83 -7.82
C PRO A 95 50.26 9.79 -6.62
N PRO A 96 51.23 10.74 -6.67
CA PRO A 96 51.29 11.81 -5.68
C PRO A 96 49.99 12.61 -5.70
N LEU A 97 49.33 12.69 -4.54
CA LEU A 97 48.12 13.46 -4.25
C LEU A 97 47.93 14.66 -5.20
N GLY A 98 46.90 14.60 -6.05
CA GLY A 98 46.60 15.68 -7.00
C GLY A 98 46.95 15.39 -8.47
N THR A 99 47.30 14.14 -8.84
CA THR A 99 47.68 13.78 -10.22
C THR A 99 46.55 13.00 -10.90
N GLU A 100 45.89 13.62 -11.88
CA GLU A 100 44.76 13.03 -12.62
C GLU A 100 45.15 11.76 -13.42
N GLY A 101 44.17 10.85 -13.60
CA GLY A 101 44.16 9.88 -14.69
C GLY A 101 44.68 8.48 -14.37
N ASP A 102 44.55 8.01 -13.13
CA ASP A 102 44.70 6.59 -12.84
C ASP A 102 43.47 5.80 -13.30
N ALA A 103 43.72 4.58 -13.76
CA ALA A 103 42.69 3.73 -14.33
C ALA A 103 42.95 2.28 -13.98
N VAL A 104 41.90 1.60 -13.54
CA VAL A 104 41.90 0.14 -13.36
C VAL A 104 41.15 -0.47 -14.52
N VAL A 105 41.82 -1.38 -15.23
CA VAL A 105 41.27 -2.02 -16.43
C VAL A 105 41.23 -3.53 -16.23
N PHE A 106 40.03 -4.11 -16.33
CA PHE A 106 39.84 -5.56 -16.37
C PHE A 106 39.33 -6.01 -17.74
N ARG A 107 40.13 -6.80 -18.45
CA ARG A 107 39.79 -7.40 -19.74
C ARG A 107 39.52 -8.88 -19.57
N VAL A 108 38.37 -9.34 -20.03
CA VAL A 108 38.01 -10.77 -20.05
C VAL A 108 37.50 -11.19 -21.41
N THR A 109 38.06 -12.27 -21.96
CA THR A 109 37.60 -12.90 -23.20
C THR A 109 36.84 -14.17 -22.87
N LEU A 110 35.65 -14.28 -23.42
CA LEU A 110 34.66 -15.31 -23.14
C LEU A 110 34.24 -15.98 -24.44
N ASN A 111 33.96 -17.28 -24.39
CA ASN A 111 33.35 -17.98 -25.51
C ASN A 111 31.82 -17.98 -25.35
N VAL A 112 31.10 -17.25 -26.21
CA VAL A 112 29.64 -17.14 -26.15
C VAL A 112 29.01 -18.52 -26.43
N PRO A 113 28.17 -19.06 -25.53
CA PRO A 113 27.47 -20.31 -25.78
C PRO A 113 26.67 -20.29 -27.09
N ARG A 114 26.63 -21.42 -27.82
CA ARG A 114 25.82 -21.52 -29.04
C ARG A 114 24.35 -21.29 -28.72
N GLY A 115 23.70 -20.42 -29.50
CA GLY A 115 22.30 -20.09 -29.30
C GLY A 115 22.06 -18.97 -28.29
N SER A 116 23.11 -18.36 -27.75
CA SER A 116 23.03 -17.07 -27.04
C SER A 116 23.37 -15.94 -27.99
N ASN A 117 22.55 -14.90 -28.00
CA ASN A 117 22.78 -13.68 -28.78
C ASN A 117 22.74 -12.43 -27.91
N ARG A 118 22.68 -12.61 -26.59
CA ARG A 118 22.75 -11.55 -25.59
C ARG A 118 23.68 -11.96 -24.48
N MET A 119 24.28 -10.93 -23.90
CA MET A 119 25.08 -11.03 -22.71
C MET A 119 24.64 -9.91 -21.75
N ALA A 120 24.64 -10.22 -20.46
CA ALA A 120 24.34 -9.26 -19.43
C ALA A 120 25.30 -9.36 -18.26
N PHE A 121 25.43 -8.26 -17.51
CA PHE A 121 26.14 -8.19 -16.24
C PHE A 121 25.48 -7.14 -15.35
N ASP A 122 25.64 -7.28 -14.05
CA ASP A 122 25.16 -6.32 -13.05
C ASP A 122 26.34 -5.48 -12.56
N PHE A 123 26.13 -4.18 -12.36
CA PHE A 123 27.12 -3.33 -11.70
C PHE A 123 26.49 -2.30 -10.77
N ARG A 124 27.28 -1.80 -9.82
CA ARG A 124 26.94 -0.70 -8.92
C ARG A 124 28.13 0.24 -8.79
N PHE A 125 27.91 1.52 -9.05
CA PHE A 125 28.93 2.57 -9.02
C PHE A 125 28.77 3.46 -7.77
N LEU A 126 29.85 3.65 -7.03
CA LEU A 126 30.01 4.48 -5.82
C LEU A 126 31.04 5.57 -6.12
N SER A 127 30.81 6.79 -5.66
CA SER A 127 31.74 7.90 -5.85
C SER A 127 31.66 8.89 -4.69
N ALA A 128 32.82 9.32 -4.18
CA ALA A 128 32.92 10.42 -3.22
C ALA A 128 32.77 11.79 -3.88
N GLU A 129 32.64 11.85 -5.21
CA GLU A 129 32.45 13.12 -5.93
C GLU A 129 30.97 13.54 -6.07
N SER A 130 30.04 12.67 -5.68
CA SER A 130 28.60 12.93 -5.74
C SER A 130 28.05 13.19 -4.34
N PRO A 131 27.08 14.11 -4.17
CA PRO A 131 26.43 14.92 -5.20
C PRO A 131 27.14 16.24 -5.60
N GLU A 132 28.16 16.67 -4.86
CA GLU A 132 28.73 18.03 -4.85
C GLU A 132 29.34 18.42 -6.19
N TYR A 133 29.96 17.47 -6.89
CA TYR A 133 30.72 17.73 -8.11
C TYR A 133 29.99 17.31 -9.39
N VAL A 134 28.72 16.93 -9.28
CA VAL A 134 27.87 16.65 -10.43
C VAL A 134 27.73 17.92 -11.30
N GLY A 135 28.08 17.79 -12.58
CA GLY A 135 28.10 18.88 -13.56
C GLY A 135 29.43 19.63 -13.64
N THR A 136 30.45 19.23 -12.88
CA THR A 136 31.78 19.85 -12.90
C THR A 136 32.75 19.07 -13.80
N GLN A 137 34.02 19.50 -13.82
CA GLN A 137 35.09 18.77 -14.53
C GLN A 137 35.55 17.51 -13.78
N PHE A 138 35.16 17.36 -12.52
CA PHE A 138 35.50 16.25 -11.66
C PHE A 138 34.44 15.17 -11.86
N ASN A 139 34.82 14.12 -12.57
CA ASN A 139 33.86 13.27 -13.24
C ASN A 139 34.40 11.86 -13.41
N ASP A 140 34.65 11.20 -12.30
CA ASP A 140 35.04 9.79 -12.29
C ASP A 140 34.10 8.93 -13.15
N THR A 141 34.70 7.98 -13.86
CA THR A 141 33.99 7.20 -14.87
C THR A 141 34.09 5.71 -14.62
N PHE A 142 33.01 5.01 -14.94
CA PHE A 142 32.97 3.58 -15.17
C PHE A 142 32.43 3.30 -16.58
N SER A 143 33.21 2.56 -17.36
CA SER A 143 32.82 2.16 -18.71
C SER A 143 33.03 0.66 -18.95
N ALA A 144 32.21 0.12 -19.85
CA ALA A 144 32.33 -1.25 -20.33
C ALA A 144 32.30 -1.25 -21.87
N ARG A 145 33.34 -1.81 -22.48
CA ARG A 145 33.49 -1.90 -23.93
C ARG A 145 33.53 -3.36 -24.38
N VAL A 146 32.82 -3.66 -25.45
CA VAL A 146 32.66 -5.02 -25.98
C VAL A 146 33.25 -5.07 -27.39
N VAL A 147 34.00 -6.13 -27.66
CA VAL A 147 34.59 -6.44 -28.96
C VAL A 147 34.18 -7.86 -29.37
N ASP A 148 33.42 -7.96 -30.45
CA ASP A 148 32.99 -9.24 -31.04
C ASP A 148 32.86 -9.10 -32.58
N PRO A 149 32.44 -10.15 -33.31
CA PRO A 149 32.18 -10.07 -34.76
C PRO A 149 31.13 -9.03 -35.20
N LEU A 150 30.29 -8.51 -34.30
CA LEU A 150 29.35 -7.42 -34.61
C LEU A 150 30.03 -6.04 -34.56
N GLY A 151 31.27 -5.98 -34.10
CA GLY A 151 32.11 -4.79 -34.05
C GLY A 151 32.53 -4.43 -32.64
N THR A 152 33.03 -3.20 -32.49
CA THR A 152 33.41 -2.65 -31.19
C THR A 152 32.39 -1.62 -30.73
N ARG A 153 31.89 -1.77 -29.51
CA ARG A 153 30.82 -0.94 -28.95
C ARG A 153 31.02 -0.69 -27.46
N THR A 154 30.72 0.53 -27.01
CA THR A 154 30.59 0.85 -25.59
C THR A 154 29.16 0.47 -25.17
N VAL A 155 29.05 -0.39 -24.17
CA VAL A 155 27.75 -0.89 -23.66
C VAL A 155 27.39 -0.26 -22.32
N VAL A 156 28.37 0.34 -21.63
CA VAL A 156 28.19 1.22 -20.47
C VAL A 156 29.14 2.39 -20.60
N ASP A 157 28.61 3.58 -20.37
CA ASP A 157 29.36 4.80 -20.17
C ASP A 157 28.66 5.55 -19.04
N SER A 158 29.20 5.41 -17.82
CA SER A 158 28.62 5.93 -16.59
C SER A 158 29.65 6.81 -15.90
N SER A 159 29.22 7.94 -15.37
CA SER A 159 30.12 8.89 -14.71
C SER A 159 29.39 9.67 -13.61
N VAL A 160 30.12 10.42 -12.78
CA VAL A 160 29.54 11.34 -11.78
C VAL A 160 28.49 12.27 -12.42
N ASN A 161 28.80 12.82 -13.59
CA ASN A 161 27.91 13.73 -14.33
C ASN A 161 26.74 13.06 -15.06
N SER A 162 26.81 11.75 -15.36
CA SER A 162 25.84 11.07 -16.24
C SER A 162 25.01 9.99 -15.53
N ALA A 163 25.51 9.46 -14.42
CA ALA A 163 24.80 8.48 -13.62
C ALA A 163 23.77 9.17 -12.72
N THR A 164 22.80 8.37 -12.28
CA THR A 164 21.82 8.80 -11.28
C THR A 164 22.26 8.23 -9.96
N PHE A 165 22.96 9.04 -9.18
CA PHE A 165 23.39 8.69 -7.83
C PHE A 165 22.26 8.90 -6.84
N PHE A 166 22.22 8.01 -5.85
CA PHE A 166 21.52 8.18 -4.60
C PHE A 166 22.55 8.61 -3.56
N ASP A 167 22.22 9.55 -2.67
CA ASP A 167 23.12 9.83 -1.55
C ASP A 167 23.32 8.53 -0.76
N VAL A 168 24.55 8.30 -0.31
CA VAL A 168 24.86 7.13 0.50
C VAL A 168 24.11 7.17 1.83
N SER A 169 23.72 5.99 2.29
CA SER A 169 23.00 5.81 3.55
C SER A 169 23.38 4.48 4.18
N SER A 170 23.11 4.38 5.48
CA SER A 170 23.32 3.12 6.22
C SER A 170 22.47 1.97 5.68
N THR A 171 21.43 2.23 4.90
CA THR A 171 20.62 1.17 4.27
C THR A 171 21.15 0.73 2.90
N ARG A 172 22.06 1.50 2.27
CA ARG A 172 22.53 1.25 0.89
C ARG A 172 24.01 0.87 0.78
N ALA A 173 24.84 1.39 1.68
CA ALA A 173 26.30 1.32 1.57
C ALA A 173 27.00 1.08 2.92
N ALA A 174 26.28 0.64 3.96
CA ALA A 174 26.87 0.45 5.29
C ALA A 174 28.11 -0.43 5.25
N GLY A 175 29.20 0.02 5.88
CA GLY A 175 30.46 -0.73 5.92
C GLY A 175 31.27 -0.75 4.62
N THR A 176 30.89 0.05 3.62
CA THR A 176 31.71 0.26 2.40
C THR A 176 32.79 1.32 2.61
N GLY A 177 32.62 2.19 3.61
CA GLY A 177 33.47 3.36 3.84
C GLY A 177 32.92 4.64 3.21
N TYR A 178 32.08 4.54 2.17
CA TYR A 178 31.38 5.68 1.59
C TYR A 178 30.24 6.16 2.50
N ASP A 179 29.57 5.26 3.24
CA ASP A 179 28.43 5.55 4.12
C ASP A 179 28.73 6.44 5.33
N VAL A 180 30.02 6.71 5.58
CA VAL A 180 30.49 7.52 6.70
C VAL A 180 31.14 8.84 6.25
N LEU A 181 31.06 9.16 4.96
CA LEU A 181 31.52 10.42 4.39
C LEU A 181 30.45 11.49 4.58
N PHE A 182 30.82 12.59 5.26
CA PHE A 182 29.90 13.68 5.52
C PHE A 182 30.62 15.04 5.56
N ALA A 183 30.11 16.03 4.82
CA ALA A 183 30.68 17.37 4.77
C ALA A 183 30.10 18.35 5.81
N ASP A 184 30.96 19.28 6.24
CA ASP A 184 30.66 20.47 7.04
C ASP A 184 31.05 21.76 6.28
N ASP A 185 30.11 22.57 5.78
CA ASP A 185 30.18 24.06 5.82
C ASP A 185 29.47 24.80 4.64
N PRO A 186 28.58 25.77 4.93
CA PRO A 186 27.86 26.65 3.99
C PRO A 186 28.67 27.71 3.21
N SER A 187 29.93 27.48 2.82
CA SER A 187 30.74 28.49 2.08
C SER A 187 30.66 28.44 0.55
N GLY A 188 29.67 27.74 -0.01
CA GLY A 188 29.09 28.09 -1.32
C GLY A 188 29.36 27.14 -2.49
N VAL A 189 29.63 25.86 -2.23
CA VAL A 189 29.68 24.82 -3.27
C VAL A 189 28.46 23.89 -3.18
N ASP A 190 27.84 23.77 -2.01
CA ASP A 190 26.67 22.89 -1.81
C ASP A 190 25.35 23.55 -2.26
N LEU A 191 24.59 22.87 -3.12
CA LEU A 191 23.23 23.27 -3.51
C LEU A 191 22.21 22.90 -2.41
N PHE A 192 22.19 23.64 -1.30
CA PHE A 192 21.13 23.49 -0.28
C PHE A 192 20.39 24.82 0.02
N PRO A 193 19.06 24.78 0.28
CA PRO A 193 18.28 25.98 0.62
C PRO A 193 18.75 26.64 1.92
N GLY A 194 19.02 27.94 1.85
CA GLY A 194 19.90 28.67 2.77
C GLY A 194 19.38 29.06 4.16
N ASN A 195 18.65 28.20 4.89
CA ASN A 195 18.38 28.45 6.32
C ASN A 195 18.33 27.13 7.13
N TYR A 196 19.44 26.76 7.77
CA TYR A 196 19.47 25.74 8.83
C TYR A 196 20.01 26.34 10.15
N PRO A 197 19.55 25.83 11.32
CA PRO A 197 20.04 26.28 12.62
C PRO A 197 21.53 25.96 12.85
N PRO A 198 22.22 26.65 13.77
CA PRO A 198 23.69 26.69 13.87
C PRO A 198 24.38 25.40 14.38
N GLU A 199 23.64 24.31 14.58
CA GLU A 199 24.17 23.02 15.01
C GLU A 199 24.37 22.13 13.76
N ILE A 200 25.50 22.34 13.07
CA ILE A 200 25.90 21.79 11.75
C ILE A 200 25.32 20.38 11.50
N MET A 201 24.29 20.25 10.67
CA MET A 201 23.81 18.94 10.20
C MET A 201 24.72 18.46 9.07
N LEU A 202 25.41 17.36 9.33
CA LEU A 202 26.22 16.61 8.38
C LEU A 202 25.30 15.95 7.34
N PHE A 203 25.56 16.14 6.05
CA PHE A 203 24.89 15.44 4.94
C PHE A 203 25.85 14.44 4.30
N PRO A 204 25.36 13.35 3.66
CA PRO A 204 26.23 12.38 3.01
C PRO A 204 26.99 13.05 1.86
N ASP A 205 28.30 12.85 1.83
CA ASP A 205 29.26 13.45 0.87
C ASP A 205 29.78 12.37 -0.10
N ALA A 206 28.89 11.44 -0.45
CA ALA A 206 29.13 10.40 -1.44
C ALA A 206 27.83 9.92 -2.06
N GLY A 207 27.93 9.42 -3.28
CA GLY A 207 26.84 8.84 -4.04
C GLY A 207 27.04 7.35 -4.28
N ILE A 208 25.92 6.62 -4.32
CA ILE A 208 25.86 5.24 -4.81
C ILE A 208 24.70 5.09 -5.80
N THR A 209 24.92 4.39 -6.91
CA THR A 209 23.85 4.03 -7.85
C THR A 209 23.08 2.78 -7.36
N ASP A 210 21.89 2.50 -7.88
CA ASP A 210 21.30 1.15 -7.75
C ASP A 210 22.09 0.14 -8.59
N PHE A 211 21.91 -1.16 -8.34
CA PHE A 211 22.38 -2.18 -9.27
C PHE A 211 21.76 -1.94 -10.66
N ARG A 212 22.63 -1.74 -11.64
CA ARG A 212 22.26 -1.60 -13.05
C ARG A 212 22.60 -2.89 -13.78
N THR A 213 21.59 -3.51 -14.37
CA THR A 213 21.79 -4.62 -15.31
C THR A 213 22.02 -4.05 -16.70
N VAL A 214 23.16 -4.39 -17.29
CA VAL A 214 23.51 -4.00 -18.65
C VAL A 214 23.23 -5.20 -19.53
N ASN A 215 22.41 -5.03 -20.56
CA ASN A 215 22.05 -6.13 -21.46
C ASN A 215 22.25 -5.70 -22.91
N PHE A 216 23.13 -6.39 -23.63
CA PHE A 216 23.52 -6.05 -24.99
C PHE A 216 23.56 -7.29 -25.87
N GLU A 217 23.38 -7.09 -27.17
CA GLU A 217 23.50 -8.14 -28.18
C GLU A 217 24.96 -8.58 -28.30
N VAL A 218 25.22 -9.86 -28.54
CA VAL A 218 26.55 -10.42 -28.84
C VAL A 218 26.47 -11.42 -29.99
N ALA A 219 27.57 -11.59 -30.72
CA ALA A 219 27.67 -12.63 -31.72
C ALA A 219 27.54 -14.03 -31.09
N SER A 220 26.63 -14.84 -31.61
CA SER A 220 26.42 -16.21 -31.11
C SER A 220 27.58 -17.13 -31.48
N GLY A 221 28.03 -17.94 -30.52
CA GLY A 221 28.90 -19.10 -30.77
C GLY A 221 30.37 -18.77 -31.10
N GLY A 222 30.87 -17.61 -30.69
CA GLY A 222 32.26 -17.19 -30.90
C GLY A 222 32.84 -16.38 -29.73
N PRO A 223 34.12 -15.98 -29.80
CA PRO A 223 34.76 -15.22 -28.74
C PRO A 223 34.22 -13.78 -28.66
N VAL A 224 33.99 -13.30 -27.44
CA VAL A 224 33.69 -11.90 -27.11
C VAL A 224 34.68 -11.42 -26.05
N THR A 225 35.24 -10.24 -26.23
CA THR A 225 36.07 -9.59 -25.21
C THR A 225 35.29 -8.44 -24.59
N ILE A 226 35.26 -8.38 -23.26
CA ILE A 226 34.76 -7.23 -22.48
C ILE A 226 35.94 -6.59 -21.76
N GLU A 227 35.99 -5.28 -21.84
CA GLU A 227 36.89 -4.41 -21.11
C GLU A 227 36.06 -3.54 -20.15
N PHE A 228 36.25 -3.75 -18.85
CA PHE A 228 35.74 -2.87 -17.80
C PHE A 228 36.85 -1.89 -17.42
N THR A 229 36.50 -0.61 -17.28
CA THR A 229 37.43 0.45 -16.89
C THR A 229 36.77 1.36 -15.88
N ILE A 230 37.43 1.59 -14.74
CA ILE A 230 37.14 2.69 -13.83
C ILE A 230 38.31 3.68 -13.85
N SER A 231 38.04 4.98 -13.80
CA SER A 231 39.08 6.01 -13.90
C SER A 231 38.73 7.25 -13.08
N ASP A 232 39.72 7.79 -12.37
CA ASP A 232 39.65 9.10 -11.73
C ASP A 232 39.83 10.19 -12.78
N LEU A 233 38.93 11.16 -12.82
CA LEU A 233 39.05 12.33 -13.69
C LEU A 233 38.89 13.63 -12.92
N GLY A 234 39.97 14.41 -12.87
CA GLY A 234 39.93 15.85 -12.58
C GLY A 234 40.69 16.29 -11.35
N ASP A 235 41.07 15.37 -10.44
CA ASP A 235 41.94 15.74 -9.33
C ASP A 235 42.81 14.66 -8.66
N GLY A 236 42.57 13.34 -8.77
CA GLY A 236 43.38 12.37 -8.02
C GLY A 236 43.22 12.50 -6.50
N VAL A 237 42.06 12.89 -5.97
CA VAL A 237 41.87 13.06 -4.51
C VAL A 237 40.63 12.33 -4.00
N LEU A 238 39.50 12.42 -4.69
CA LEU A 238 38.27 11.74 -4.31
C LEU A 238 38.11 10.47 -5.14
N ASP A 239 37.94 9.35 -4.46
CA ASP A 239 37.98 8.03 -5.10
C ASP A 239 36.58 7.45 -5.36
N SER A 240 36.49 6.65 -6.43
CA SER A 240 35.28 5.95 -6.82
C SER A 240 35.49 4.43 -6.89
N ALA A 241 34.42 3.67 -6.63
CA ALA A 241 34.43 2.22 -6.67
C ALA A 241 33.27 1.67 -7.52
N VAL A 242 33.51 0.57 -8.21
CA VAL A 242 32.49 -0.19 -8.94
C VAL A 242 32.48 -1.64 -8.49
N VAL A 243 31.29 -2.12 -8.15
CA VAL A 243 31.00 -3.53 -7.90
C VAL A 243 30.43 -4.12 -9.19
N ILE A 244 30.96 -5.25 -9.66
CA ILE A 244 30.53 -5.96 -10.86
C ILE A 244 30.22 -7.41 -10.49
N ASP A 245 29.11 -7.95 -11.01
CA ASP A 245 28.65 -9.30 -10.71
C ASP A 245 27.78 -9.92 -11.83
N ASN A 246 27.47 -11.22 -11.71
CA ASN A 246 26.40 -11.91 -12.44
C ASN A 246 26.48 -11.82 -13.97
N ILE A 247 27.60 -12.23 -14.57
CA ILE A 247 27.70 -12.31 -16.02
C ILE A 247 26.87 -13.48 -16.55
N THR A 248 25.93 -13.19 -17.45
CA THR A 248 25.01 -14.19 -18.03
C THR A 248 24.95 -14.13 -19.56
N PHE A 249 24.65 -15.27 -20.19
CA PHE A 249 24.40 -15.40 -21.62
C PHE A 249 22.98 -15.87 -21.86
N ALA A 250 22.29 -15.25 -22.82
CA ALA A 250 20.89 -15.55 -23.08
C ALA A 250 20.51 -15.42 -24.56
N SER A 251 19.43 -16.09 -24.93
CA SER A 251 18.59 -15.79 -26.12
C SER A 251 17.10 -15.67 -25.78
N MET A 252 16.79 -15.91 -24.51
CA MET A 252 15.49 -15.80 -23.89
C MET A 252 15.62 -14.88 -22.68
N GLU A 253 14.63 -14.05 -22.44
CA GLU A 253 14.57 -13.14 -21.30
C GLU A 253 13.20 -13.22 -20.62
N ALA A 254 13.18 -12.87 -19.34
CA ALA A 254 12.00 -12.77 -18.50
C ALA A 254 11.78 -11.30 -18.15
N VAL A 255 10.64 -10.73 -18.56
CA VAL A 255 10.34 -9.29 -18.42
C VAL A 255 9.07 -9.12 -17.60
N ASN A 256 9.04 -8.13 -16.70
CA ASN A 256 7.82 -7.78 -15.99
C ASN A 256 6.86 -7.05 -16.95
N PRO A 257 5.69 -7.61 -17.30
CA PRO A 257 4.72 -6.92 -18.14
C PRO A 257 3.99 -5.79 -17.40
N ASN A 258 4.06 -5.74 -16.07
CA ASN A 258 3.33 -4.78 -15.25
C ASN A 258 4.15 -3.50 -14.99
N PRO A 259 3.62 -2.29 -15.20
CA PRO A 259 2.27 -1.96 -15.72
C PRO A 259 2.21 -1.76 -17.24
N VAL A 260 3.35 -1.61 -17.91
CA VAL A 260 3.46 -1.09 -19.28
C VAL A 260 2.74 -1.94 -20.33
N LEU A 261 2.72 -3.25 -20.15
CA LEU A 261 2.15 -4.23 -21.08
C LEU A 261 0.80 -4.78 -20.62
N ILE A 262 0.17 -4.16 -19.63
CA ILE A 262 -1.15 -4.57 -19.16
C ILE A 262 -2.22 -3.79 -19.89
N HIS A 263 -3.18 -4.49 -20.47
CA HIS A 263 -4.31 -3.86 -21.14
C HIS A 263 -5.23 -3.19 -20.10
N GLU A 264 -5.40 -1.87 -20.22
CA GLU A 264 -6.12 -1.03 -19.24
C GLU A 264 -7.55 -1.52 -18.93
N PHE A 265 -8.26 -2.03 -19.94
CA PHE A 265 -9.62 -2.54 -19.77
C PHE A 265 -9.68 -4.00 -19.30
N LEU A 266 -8.85 -4.89 -19.87
CA LEU A 266 -8.94 -6.34 -19.65
C LEU A 266 -8.17 -6.80 -18.41
N GLY A 267 -7.13 -6.06 -18.00
CA GLY A 267 -6.21 -6.51 -16.95
C GLY A 267 -5.39 -7.74 -17.35
N THR A 268 -5.16 -7.94 -18.65
CA THR A 268 -4.33 -9.03 -19.18
C THR A 268 -3.14 -8.45 -19.91
N VAL A 269 -2.07 -9.24 -20.06
CA VAL A 269 -0.93 -8.84 -20.91
C VAL A 269 -1.40 -8.65 -22.35
N VAL A 270 -0.93 -7.58 -23.02
CA VAL A 270 -1.24 -7.32 -24.44
C VAL A 270 -0.74 -8.46 -25.34
N THR A 271 -1.45 -8.74 -26.43
CA THR A 271 -1.11 -9.84 -27.36
C THR A 271 -0.38 -9.38 -28.62
N ASP A 272 -0.23 -8.07 -28.82
CA ASP A 272 0.40 -7.48 -30.00
C ASP A 272 1.93 -7.74 -30.01
N PRO A 273 2.46 -8.54 -30.95
CA PRO A 273 3.88 -8.87 -31.01
C PRO A 273 4.79 -7.65 -31.13
N VAL A 274 4.34 -6.56 -31.78
CA VAL A 274 5.15 -5.33 -31.91
C VAL A 274 5.34 -4.67 -30.55
N LYS A 275 4.27 -4.60 -29.74
CA LYS A 275 4.34 -4.07 -28.37
C LYS A 275 5.18 -4.97 -27.45
N LEU A 276 5.05 -6.28 -27.59
CA LEU A 276 5.82 -7.26 -26.82
C LEU A 276 7.33 -7.20 -27.12
N VAL A 277 7.74 -6.79 -28.32
CA VAL A 277 9.16 -6.54 -28.66
C VAL A 277 9.63 -5.17 -28.16
N ASN A 278 8.85 -4.11 -28.42
CA ASN A 278 9.25 -2.72 -28.17
C ASN A 278 9.26 -2.31 -26.69
N ALA A 279 8.67 -3.12 -25.81
CA ALA A 279 8.75 -2.94 -24.35
C ALA A 279 10.20 -2.91 -23.80
N SER A 280 11.16 -3.42 -24.57
CA SER A 280 12.56 -3.62 -24.20
C SER A 280 13.37 -2.36 -23.93
N VAL A 281 12.91 -1.17 -24.35
CA VAL A 281 13.68 0.07 -24.16
C VAL A 281 13.45 0.69 -22.76
N ALA A 282 12.49 0.18 -21.97
CA ALA A 282 12.08 0.81 -20.71
C ALA A 282 11.96 -0.13 -19.47
N VAL A 283 12.09 -1.46 -19.61
CA VAL A 283 11.89 -2.40 -18.48
C VAL A 283 13.02 -3.44 -18.43
N ALA A 284 13.80 -3.41 -17.34
CA ALA A 284 14.87 -4.39 -17.10
C ALA A 284 14.31 -5.82 -16.95
N PRO A 285 15.07 -6.86 -17.32
CA PRO A 285 14.71 -8.25 -17.02
C PRO A 285 14.49 -8.45 -15.51
N VAL A 286 13.56 -9.33 -15.16
CA VAL A 286 13.33 -9.69 -13.76
C VAL A 286 14.32 -10.75 -13.30
N GLN A 287 14.71 -10.67 -12.03
CA GLN A 287 15.55 -11.67 -11.37
C GLN A 287 14.75 -12.56 -10.41
N GLY A 288 13.51 -12.17 -10.09
CA GLY A 288 12.64 -12.96 -9.23
C GLY A 288 11.15 -12.73 -9.48
N VAL A 289 10.35 -13.56 -8.82
CA VAL A 289 8.89 -13.53 -8.90
C VAL A 289 8.28 -13.89 -7.55
N ALA A 290 7.31 -13.11 -7.08
CA ALA A 290 6.59 -13.39 -5.85
C ALA A 290 5.59 -14.55 -6.04
N ALA A 291 5.55 -15.47 -5.09
CA ALA A 291 4.61 -16.59 -5.05
C ALA A 291 3.21 -16.14 -4.56
N ASP A 292 2.50 -15.38 -5.41
CA ASP A 292 1.16 -14.86 -5.15
C ASP A 292 0.08 -15.43 -6.11
N GLY A 293 0.45 -16.31 -7.04
CA GLY A 293 -0.48 -16.96 -7.97
C GLY A 293 -1.08 -16.06 -9.07
N VAL A 294 -0.80 -14.76 -9.01
CA VAL A 294 -1.34 -13.75 -9.94
C VAL A 294 -0.23 -13.16 -10.80
N THR A 295 0.98 -12.99 -10.25
CA THR A 295 2.09 -12.35 -10.94
C THR A 295 2.44 -13.08 -12.22
N GLN A 296 2.49 -12.33 -13.31
CA GLN A 296 2.87 -12.82 -14.63
C GLN A 296 4.19 -12.20 -15.07
N VAL A 297 4.97 -13.00 -15.80
CA VAL A 297 6.25 -12.61 -16.41
C VAL A 297 6.22 -13.00 -17.88
N LEU A 298 6.58 -12.05 -18.76
CA LEU A 298 6.68 -12.30 -20.19
C LEU A 298 8.01 -12.99 -20.51
N LEU A 299 7.93 -14.19 -21.08
CA LEU A 299 9.06 -14.88 -21.67
C LEU A 299 9.14 -14.48 -23.14
N ARG A 300 10.28 -13.90 -23.54
CA ARG A 300 10.54 -13.46 -24.92
C ARG A 300 11.85 -14.08 -25.39
N ALA A 301 11.83 -14.72 -26.54
CA ALA A 301 13.04 -15.28 -27.15
C ALA A 301 13.28 -14.73 -28.56
N LYS A 302 14.47 -14.19 -28.82
CA LYS A 302 14.90 -13.73 -30.15
C LYS A 302 15.60 -14.90 -30.85
N VAL A 303 15.00 -15.41 -31.93
CA VAL A 303 15.46 -16.62 -32.62
C VAL A 303 15.92 -16.31 -34.05
N PRO A 304 16.82 -17.11 -34.65
CA PRO A 304 17.42 -16.79 -35.94
C PRO A 304 16.50 -16.98 -37.14
N SER A 305 15.41 -17.75 -37.02
CA SER A 305 14.57 -18.14 -38.16
C SER A 305 13.14 -18.52 -37.73
N ALA A 306 12.30 -18.89 -38.70
CA ALA A 306 10.99 -19.48 -38.44
C ALA A 306 11.12 -20.87 -37.80
N GLY A 307 10.19 -21.20 -36.89
CA GLY A 307 10.18 -22.47 -36.18
C GLY A 307 9.16 -22.48 -35.05
N THR A 308 9.41 -23.31 -34.04
CA THR A 308 8.64 -23.34 -32.79
C THR A 308 9.56 -23.25 -31.59
N MET A 309 9.02 -22.77 -30.46
CA MET A 309 9.71 -22.71 -29.18
C MET A 309 8.84 -23.40 -28.14
N THR A 310 9.42 -24.37 -27.42
CA THR A 310 8.76 -25.01 -26.27
C THR A 310 9.33 -24.44 -24.99
N PHE A 311 8.51 -23.68 -24.26
CA PHE A 311 8.85 -23.15 -22.94
C PHE A 311 8.46 -24.19 -21.88
N THR A 312 9.32 -24.38 -20.88
CA THR A 312 9.15 -25.37 -19.80
C THR A 312 9.57 -24.76 -18.48
N VAL A 313 8.79 -25.02 -17.43
CA VAL A 313 9.15 -24.69 -16.04
C VAL A 313 9.81 -25.89 -15.37
N SER A 314 10.91 -25.68 -14.65
CA SER A 314 11.59 -26.72 -13.87
C SER A 314 10.72 -27.21 -12.71
N GLY A 315 10.80 -28.51 -12.38
CA GLY A 315 10.04 -29.10 -11.29
C GLY A 315 8.59 -29.41 -11.67
N THR A 316 7.70 -29.45 -10.67
CA THR A 316 6.28 -29.76 -10.88
C THR A 316 5.44 -28.49 -10.97
N SER A 317 4.55 -28.45 -11.97
CA SER A 317 3.45 -27.49 -12.00
C SER A 317 2.25 -28.09 -11.25
N PRO A 318 1.55 -27.35 -10.37
CA PRO A 318 1.60 -25.90 -10.16
C PRO A 318 2.58 -25.43 -9.07
N ALA A 319 3.34 -26.31 -8.42
CA ALA A 319 4.23 -25.97 -7.29
C ALA A 319 5.26 -24.87 -7.60
N ASN A 320 5.74 -24.81 -8.85
CA ASN A 320 6.64 -23.77 -9.36
C ASN A 320 5.96 -22.80 -10.33
N GLY A 321 4.63 -22.73 -10.32
CA GLY A 321 3.84 -21.96 -11.28
C GLY A 321 3.62 -22.73 -12.58
N GLY A 322 3.36 -21.99 -13.66
CA GLY A 322 3.11 -22.60 -14.97
C GLY A 322 3.29 -21.62 -16.12
N VAL A 323 3.48 -22.16 -17.31
CA VAL A 323 3.62 -21.41 -18.56
C VAL A 323 2.38 -21.56 -19.44
N GLY A 324 2.09 -20.54 -20.25
CA GLY A 324 0.99 -20.51 -21.21
C GLY A 324 1.29 -19.60 -22.39
N ALA A 325 0.54 -19.75 -23.48
CA ALA A 325 0.62 -18.83 -24.61
C ALA A 325 0.08 -17.44 -24.22
N VAL A 326 0.63 -16.37 -24.78
CA VAL A 326 0.14 -15.01 -24.53
C VAL A 326 -1.33 -14.90 -24.94
N GLY A 327 -2.18 -14.36 -24.07
CA GLY A 327 -3.63 -14.28 -24.26
C GLY A 327 -4.41 -15.54 -23.84
N SER A 328 -3.73 -16.58 -23.35
CA SER A 328 -4.35 -17.75 -22.74
C SER A 328 -4.34 -17.68 -21.21
N SER A 329 -5.32 -18.31 -20.56
CA SER A 329 -5.34 -18.55 -19.11
C SER A 329 -4.72 -19.90 -18.71
N THR A 330 -4.21 -20.67 -19.67
CA THR A 330 -3.58 -21.98 -19.43
C THR A 330 -2.30 -21.83 -18.60
N ARG A 331 -2.13 -22.70 -17.59
CA ARG A 331 -0.92 -22.80 -16.76
C ARG A 331 -0.47 -24.25 -16.71
N THR A 332 0.55 -24.60 -17.49
CA THR A 332 1.07 -25.98 -17.61
C THR A 332 2.56 -26.05 -17.34
N GLY A 333 3.09 -27.26 -17.17
CA GLY A 333 4.54 -27.48 -17.03
C GLY A 333 5.33 -27.09 -18.29
N SER A 334 4.70 -27.14 -19.48
CA SER A 334 5.28 -26.68 -20.73
C SER A 334 4.22 -26.15 -21.70
N VAL A 335 4.65 -25.30 -22.64
CA VAL A 335 3.83 -24.78 -23.74
C VAL A 335 4.68 -24.62 -25.00
N THR A 336 4.16 -25.08 -26.14
CA THR A 336 4.79 -24.88 -27.46
C THR A 336 4.08 -23.76 -28.21
N VAL A 337 4.84 -22.78 -28.68
CA VAL A 337 4.33 -21.64 -29.45
C VAL A 337 5.09 -21.47 -30.77
N PRO A 338 4.45 -20.96 -31.83
CA PRO A 338 5.13 -20.63 -33.07
C PRO A 338 6.01 -19.39 -32.91
N THR A 339 7.03 -19.26 -33.75
CA THR A 339 7.78 -18.01 -33.86
C THR A 339 7.05 -17.02 -34.78
N VAL A 340 7.13 -15.73 -34.45
CA VAL A 340 6.44 -14.62 -35.12
C VAL A 340 7.46 -13.63 -35.66
N PRO A 341 7.39 -13.22 -36.94
CA PRO A 341 8.29 -12.22 -37.50
C PRO A 341 7.90 -10.80 -37.06
N VAL A 342 8.86 -10.03 -36.56
CA VAL A 342 8.74 -8.61 -36.20
C VAL A 342 9.99 -7.88 -36.69
N GLY A 343 9.83 -6.91 -37.60
CA GLY A 343 10.96 -6.10 -38.08
C GLY A 343 12.10 -6.89 -38.76
N GLY A 344 11.79 -8.02 -39.40
CA GLY A 344 12.80 -8.89 -40.04
C GLY A 344 13.50 -9.88 -39.11
N VAL A 345 13.12 -9.90 -37.82
CA VAL A 345 13.63 -10.82 -36.80
C VAL A 345 12.49 -11.73 -36.33
N HIS A 346 12.79 -12.98 -35.97
CA HIS A 346 11.79 -13.91 -35.43
C HIS A 346 11.82 -13.93 -33.89
N TYR A 347 10.63 -13.96 -33.28
CA TYR A 347 10.46 -14.02 -31.84
C TYR A 347 9.50 -15.13 -31.41
N ALA A 348 9.67 -15.68 -30.21
CA ALA A 348 8.67 -16.51 -29.55
C ALA A 348 8.27 -15.89 -28.21
N PHE A 349 6.99 -15.98 -27.85
CA PHE A 349 6.44 -15.40 -26.62
C PHE A 349 5.62 -16.40 -25.82
N ALA A 350 5.81 -16.40 -24.50
CA ALA A 350 4.97 -17.12 -23.55
C ALA A 350 4.80 -16.28 -22.27
N LEU A 351 3.80 -16.60 -21.46
CA LEU A 351 3.64 -16.04 -20.13
C LEU A 351 3.95 -17.12 -19.10
N TYR A 352 4.82 -16.79 -18.16
CA TYR A 352 4.95 -17.53 -16.92
C TYR A 352 4.04 -16.89 -15.86
N THR A 353 3.27 -17.69 -15.13
CA THR A 353 2.50 -17.24 -13.95
C THR A 353 3.08 -17.88 -12.70
N SER A 354 3.27 -17.07 -11.66
CA SER A 354 3.81 -17.47 -10.36
C SER A 354 2.98 -18.58 -9.70
N PRO A 355 3.59 -19.41 -8.82
CA PRO A 355 2.83 -20.30 -7.95
C PRO A 355 2.00 -19.49 -6.95
N ALA A 356 0.86 -20.05 -6.52
CA ALA A 356 0.01 -19.45 -5.49
C ALA A 356 0.64 -19.48 -4.08
N ASP A 357 1.52 -20.46 -3.83
CA ASP A 357 2.11 -20.70 -2.53
C ASP A 357 3.64 -20.78 -2.63
N PHE A 358 4.32 -20.09 -1.70
CA PHE A 358 5.77 -20.13 -1.63
C PHE A 358 6.26 -21.49 -1.15
N ASP A 359 5.76 -21.98 -0.01
CA ASP A 359 6.15 -23.28 0.53
C ASP A 359 5.39 -24.40 -0.20
N SER A 360 6.02 -24.95 -1.24
CA SER A 360 5.51 -26.11 -1.96
C SER A 360 6.01 -27.44 -1.38
N GLY A 361 6.47 -27.44 -0.12
CA GLY A 361 7.08 -28.57 0.57
C GLY A 361 8.61 -28.43 0.70
N GLY A 362 9.08 -28.31 1.94
CA GLY A 362 10.51 -28.25 2.26
C GLY A 362 11.14 -26.85 2.26
N TYR A 363 10.35 -25.79 2.02
CA TYR A 363 10.84 -24.41 1.95
C TYR A 363 10.30 -23.50 3.07
N ALA A 364 9.64 -24.07 4.07
CA ALA A 364 9.03 -23.35 5.19
C ALA A 364 9.96 -22.36 5.92
N ASN A 365 11.28 -22.64 5.94
CA ASN A 365 12.30 -21.91 6.71
C ASN A 365 13.26 -21.09 5.85
N VAL A 366 12.95 -20.87 4.57
CA VAL A 366 13.75 -20.02 3.67
C VAL A 366 12.89 -18.88 3.10
N SER A 367 13.53 -17.79 2.67
CA SER A 367 12.88 -16.60 2.07
C SER A 367 12.83 -16.63 0.53
N THR A 368 13.68 -17.45 -0.09
CA THR A 368 13.79 -17.60 -1.55
C THR A 368 14.04 -19.07 -1.93
N ARG A 369 13.64 -19.46 -3.16
CA ARG A 369 13.97 -20.76 -3.76
C ARG A 369 14.18 -20.64 -5.28
N PRO A 370 15.08 -21.43 -5.87
CA PRO A 370 15.45 -21.31 -7.28
C PRO A 370 14.35 -21.78 -8.24
N LEU A 371 14.28 -21.16 -9.41
CA LEU A 371 13.40 -21.49 -10.53
C LEU A 371 14.19 -21.41 -11.85
N THR A 372 14.11 -22.46 -12.66
CA THR A 372 14.67 -22.43 -14.03
C THR A 372 13.54 -22.49 -15.05
N LEU A 373 13.50 -21.52 -15.94
CA LEU A 373 12.65 -21.51 -17.12
C LEU A 373 13.51 -21.86 -18.32
N SER A 374 13.10 -22.88 -19.09
CA SER A 374 13.83 -23.35 -20.27
C SER A 374 13.01 -23.11 -21.53
N GLY A 375 13.69 -22.80 -22.63
CA GLY A 375 13.10 -22.66 -23.94
C GLY A 375 13.85 -23.51 -24.96
N GLN A 376 13.19 -24.51 -25.54
CA GLN A 376 13.75 -25.36 -26.58
C GLN A 376 13.29 -24.87 -27.94
N TYR A 377 14.22 -24.33 -28.72
CA TYR A 377 13.97 -23.84 -30.07
C TYR A 377 14.16 -24.96 -31.10
N VAL A 378 13.13 -25.17 -31.93
CA VAL A 378 13.16 -26.10 -33.07
C VAL A 378 12.92 -25.30 -34.36
N PRO A 379 13.98 -25.01 -35.14
CA PRO A 379 13.83 -24.27 -36.39
C PRO A 379 13.19 -25.12 -37.48
N THR A 380 12.53 -24.48 -38.44
CA THR A 380 12.13 -25.14 -39.70
C THR A 380 13.36 -25.53 -40.54
N THR A 381 14.44 -24.76 -40.44
CA THR A 381 15.72 -25.01 -41.13
C THR A 381 16.91 -24.65 -40.22
N GLY A 382 17.89 -25.56 -40.09
CA GLY A 382 19.09 -25.37 -39.26
C GLY A 382 19.08 -26.24 -38.00
N THR A 383 19.93 -25.89 -37.03
CA THR A 383 20.09 -26.65 -35.78
C THR A 383 19.37 -25.94 -34.63
N GLY A 384 18.55 -26.69 -33.87
CA GLY A 384 17.91 -26.18 -32.65
C GLY A 384 18.87 -26.03 -31.48
N TYR A 385 18.42 -25.35 -30.43
CA TYR A 385 19.16 -25.15 -29.19
C TYR A 385 18.22 -24.94 -28.00
N THR A 386 18.77 -25.00 -26.80
CA THR A 386 18.05 -24.70 -25.56
C THR A 386 18.60 -23.40 -24.96
N SER A 387 17.70 -22.56 -24.48
CA SER A 387 17.99 -21.34 -23.72
C SER A 387 17.38 -21.45 -22.33
N GLN A 388 18.00 -20.86 -21.32
CA GLN A 388 17.49 -20.88 -19.95
C GLN A 388 17.54 -19.49 -19.33
N VAL A 389 16.57 -19.23 -18.45
CA VAL A 389 16.55 -18.08 -17.55
C VAL A 389 16.37 -18.63 -16.14
N GLU A 390 17.23 -18.18 -15.23
CA GLU A 390 17.14 -18.49 -13.81
C GLU A 390 16.47 -17.33 -13.10
N LEU A 391 15.48 -17.64 -12.27
CA LEU A 391 14.78 -16.70 -11.42
C LEU A 391 14.76 -17.22 -9.98
N SER A 392 14.53 -16.33 -9.03
CA SER A 392 14.15 -16.70 -7.67
C SER A 392 12.64 -16.61 -7.48
N ILE A 393 12.01 -17.67 -7.00
CA ILE A 393 10.68 -17.56 -6.38
C ILE A 393 10.91 -17.00 -4.98
N VAL A 394 10.21 -15.93 -4.64
CA VAL A 394 10.27 -15.27 -3.33
C VAL A 394 8.90 -15.26 -2.67
N ARG A 395 8.86 -15.08 -1.35
CA ARG A 395 7.60 -14.88 -0.62
C ARG A 395 6.95 -13.56 -1.04
N PRO A 396 5.60 -13.47 -1.10
CA PRO A 396 4.92 -12.19 -1.12
C PRO A 396 5.42 -11.32 0.06
N PRO A 397 5.59 -10.00 -0.12
CA PRO A 397 5.95 -9.15 0.99
C PRO A 397 4.79 -9.14 2.01
N LEU A 398 5.13 -8.96 3.29
CA LEU A 398 4.21 -9.02 4.40
C LEU A 398 3.87 -7.60 4.89
N VAL A 399 2.58 -7.25 4.89
CA VAL A 399 2.10 -5.98 5.46
C VAL A 399 1.42 -6.25 6.81
N LEU A 400 1.96 -5.65 7.85
CA LEU A 400 1.38 -5.65 9.19
C LEU A 400 0.49 -4.43 9.40
N VAL A 401 -0.68 -4.61 10.01
CA VAL A 401 -1.60 -3.51 10.33
C VAL A 401 -1.94 -3.58 11.82
N HIS A 402 -1.55 -2.55 12.58
CA HIS A 402 -1.77 -2.50 14.03
C HIS A 402 -3.22 -2.14 14.39
N ASP A 403 -3.55 -2.17 15.68
CA ASP A 403 -4.87 -1.87 16.26
C ASP A 403 -5.06 -0.38 16.66
N LEU A 404 -6.27 0.02 17.08
CA LEU A 404 -6.71 1.40 17.30
C LEU A 404 -6.03 2.18 18.43
N TRP A 405 -5.38 1.52 19.38
CA TRP A 405 -4.58 2.17 20.43
C TRP A 405 -3.21 1.52 20.51
N SER A 406 -2.59 1.40 19.34
CA SER A 406 -1.28 0.78 19.14
C SER A 406 -0.50 1.55 18.07
N SER A 407 0.67 1.04 17.73
CA SER A 407 1.53 1.54 16.66
C SER A 407 2.36 0.40 16.07
N CYS A 408 3.10 0.66 15.00
CA CYS A 408 3.97 -0.36 14.41
C CYS A 408 5.05 -0.90 15.35
N LEU A 409 5.39 -0.16 16.42
CA LEU A 409 6.28 -0.63 17.49
C LEU A 409 5.76 -1.90 18.18
N SER A 410 4.44 -2.12 18.18
CA SER A 410 3.86 -3.29 18.84
C SER A 410 4.27 -4.61 18.18
N TRP A 411 4.72 -4.58 16.92
CA TRP A 411 5.17 -5.77 16.19
C TRP A 411 6.66 -6.09 16.38
N GLN A 412 7.42 -5.20 17.04
CA GLN A 412 8.88 -5.25 17.19
C GLN A 412 9.37 -5.91 18.50
N GLY A 413 8.45 -6.41 19.35
CA GLY A 413 8.83 -7.07 20.61
C GLY A 413 9.78 -8.26 20.40
N VAL A 414 10.48 -8.70 21.46
CA VAL A 414 11.37 -9.88 21.37
C VAL A 414 10.58 -11.08 20.85
N GLY A 415 10.90 -11.52 19.64
CA GLY A 415 10.16 -12.57 18.95
C GLY A 415 8.86 -12.12 18.26
N GLY A 416 8.72 -10.86 17.87
CA GLY A 416 7.64 -10.37 17.01
C GLY A 416 7.87 -10.76 15.54
N ILE A 417 6.78 -10.79 14.75
CA ILE A 417 6.84 -11.18 13.33
C ILE A 417 7.64 -10.19 12.47
N ALA A 418 7.73 -8.92 12.89
CA ALA A 418 8.44 -7.87 12.15
C ALA A 418 9.97 -8.08 12.11
N ALA A 419 10.53 -8.84 13.05
CA ALA A 419 11.96 -9.16 13.08
C ALA A 419 12.30 -10.46 12.32
N SER A 420 11.32 -11.08 11.64
CA SER A 420 11.55 -12.33 10.92
C SER A 420 12.40 -12.09 9.67
N SER A 421 13.49 -12.86 9.52
CA SER A 421 14.30 -12.86 8.30
C SER A 421 13.63 -13.59 7.11
N LEU A 422 12.47 -14.21 7.32
CA LEU A 422 11.74 -14.92 6.27
C LEU A 422 10.99 -13.96 5.35
N PHE A 423 10.51 -12.83 5.87
CA PHE A 423 9.59 -11.93 5.18
C PHE A 423 10.20 -10.55 5.02
N LYS A 424 9.93 -9.91 3.89
CA LYS A 424 10.07 -8.46 3.80
C LYS A 424 8.85 -7.81 4.40
N VAL A 425 9.03 -7.16 5.54
CA VAL A 425 7.93 -6.69 6.37
C VAL A 425 7.76 -5.19 6.24
N HIS A 426 6.56 -4.76 5.90
CA HIS A 426 6.10 -3.38 5.98
C HIS A 426 5.02 -3.28 7.05
N CYS A 427 4.82 -2.08 7.59
CA CYS A 427 3.78 -1.83 8.56
C CYS A 427 2.98 -0.59 8.18
N ALA A 428 1.66 -0.72 8.18
CA ALA A 428 0.73 0.39 7.99
C ALA A 428 0.57 1.13 9.33
N ASP A 429 1.40 2.15 9.55
CA ASP A 429 1.33 2.99 10.76
C ASP A 429 0.30 4.12 10.58
N TYR A 430 -0.68 4.14 11.48
CA TYR A 430 -1.67 5.19 11.60
C TYR A 430 -1.87 5.61 13.06
N SER A 431 -0.85 5.41 13.90
CA SER A 431 -0.90 5.66 15.36
C SER A 431 -1.17 7.12 15.76
N SER A 432 -0.91 8.09 14.86
CA SER A 432 -1.27 9.50 15.06
C SER A 432 -2.79 9.73 15.10
N THR A 433 -3.53 8.92 14.34
CA THR A 433 -4.97 9.06 14.09
C THR A 433 -5.75 7.79 14.42
N SER A 434 -5.13 6.84 15.12
CA SER A 434 -5.71 5.52 15.42
C SER A 434 -6.97 5.59 16.29
N SER A 435 -7.11 6.65 17.09
CA SER A 435 -8.36 6.97 17.82
C SER A 435 -9.40 7.73 17.00
N ALA A 436 -9.06 8.23 15.81
CA ALA A 436 -9.98 8.94 14.90
C ALA A 436 -10.82 7.96 14.07
N ARG A 437 -11.82 8.47 13.34
CA ARG A 437 -12.67 7.62 12.47
C ARG A 437 -11.86 6.79 11.46
N MET A 438 -12.41 5.63 11.13
CA MET A 438 -11.84 4.73 10.10
C MET A 438 -11.84 5.36 8.71
N ASP A 439 -12.70 6.36 8.45
CA ASP A 439 -12.78 7.10 7.19
C ASP A 439 -12.00 8.42 7.18
N SER A 440 -11.25 8.72 8.24
CA SER A 440 -10.27 9.81 8.20
C SER A 440 -9.22 9.54 7.11
N GLU A 441 -8.68 10.60 6.52
CA GLU A 441 -7.78 10.52 5.38
C GLU A 441 -6.54 9.66 5.67
N GLU A 442 -5.86 9.91 6.80
CA GLU A 442 -4.67 9.16 7.22
C GLU A 442 -4.99 7.66 7.45
N ASN A 443 -6.07 7.33 8.18
CA ASN A 443 -6.45 5.94 8.44
C ASN A 443 -6.86 5.20 7.16
N THR A 444 -7.54 5.89 6.25
CA THR A 444 -8.01 5.33 4.97
C THR A 444 -6.84 5.02 4.02
N LEU A 445 -5.76 5.82 4.09
CA LEU A 445 -4.60 5.67 3.22
C LEU A 445 -3.49 4.77 3.80
N ALA A 446 -3.52 4.45 5.09
CA ALA A 446 -2.45 3.70 5.77
C ALA A 446 -2.16 2.33 5.12
N VAL A 447 -3.20 1.51 4.90
CA VAL A 447 -3.08 0.19 4.28
C VAL A 447 -2.61 0.26 2.82
N PRO A 448 -3.28 1.00 1.90
CA PRO A 448 -2.84 1.07 0.50
C PRO A 448 -1.45 1.67 0.33
N ASN A 449 -1.04 2.63 1.18
CA ASN A 449 0.31 3.18 1.11
C ASN A 449 1.36 2.13 1.50
N ALA A 450 1.14 1.38 2.60
CA ALA A 450 2.05 0.31 3.00
C ALA A 450 2.14 -0.81 1.95
N ILE A 451 1.01 -1.14 1.30
CA ILE A 451 0.98 -2.10 0.17
C ILE A 451 1.77 -1.56 -1.02
N TYR A 452 1.56 -0.29 -1.38
CA TYR A 452 2.28 0.34 -2.47
C TYR A 452 3.79 0.32 -2.23
N GLU A 453 4.24 0.73 -1.05
CA GLU A 453 5.64 0.69 -0.63
C GLU A 453 6.22 -0.72 -0.76
N ALA A 454 5.53 -1.73 -0.22
CA ALA A 454 5.96 -3.12 -0.28
C ALA A 454 6.13 -3.66 -1.72
N LEU A 455 5.19 -3.31 -2.61
CA LEU A 455 5.27 -3.72 -4.01
C LEU A 455 6.36 -2.98 -4.77
N GLN A 456 6.61 -1.70 -4.47
CA GLN A 456 7.66 -0.92 -5.12
C GLN A 456 9.06 -1.37 -4.71
N GLU A 457 9.28 -1.65 -3.42
CA GLU A 457 10.57 -2.17 -2.93
C GLU A 457 10.96 -3.46 -3.67
N MET A 458 10.01 -4.39 -3.80
CA MET A 458 10.22 -5.63 -4.57
C MET A 458 10.58 -5.35 -6.04
N ARG A 459 9.91 -4.38 -6.67
CA ARG A 459 10.16 -4.03 -8.08
C ARG A 459 11.51 -3.36 -8.29
N LEU A 460 11.96 -2.54 -7.35
CA LEU A 460 13.31 -1.95 -7.35
C LEU A 460 14.40 -3.02 -7.32
N GLU A 461 14.14 -4.14 -6.65
CA GLU A 461 15.02 -5.31 -6.65
C GLU A 461 14.88 -6.22 -7.88
N GLN A 462 14.11 -5.80 -8.89
CA GLN A 462 13.80 -6.54 -10.11
C GLN A 462 12.98 -7.83 -9.84
N ILE A 463 12.14 -7.82 -8.82
CA ILE A 463 11.19 -8.89 -8.53
C ILE A 463 9.82 -8.51 -9.11
N ALA A 464 9.26 -9.37 -9.96
CA ALA A 464 7.87 -9.24 -10.37
C ALA A 464 6.95 -9.58 -9.19
N VAL A 465 6.02 -8.68 -8.88
CA VAL A 465 5.06 -8.85 -7.78
C VAL A 465 3.74 -8.12 -8.08
N THR A 466 2.64 -8.74 -7.66
CA THR A 466 1.29 -8.20 -7.80
C THR A 466 0.59 -8.05 -6.46
N GLN A 467 0.78 -9.00 -5.54
CA GLN A 467 0.05 -9.03 -4.27
C GLN A 467 0.97 -9.14 -3.05
N VAL A 468 0.43 -8.74 -1.91
CA VAL A 468 1.05 -8.87 -0.58
C VAL A 468 0.27 -9.86 0.29
N ASP A 469 0.90 -10.41 1.32
CA ASP A 469 0.17 -11.05 2.43
C ASP A 469 -0.09 -10.01 3.53
N VAL A 470 -1.28 -10.00 4.14
CA VAL A 470 -1.63 -9.05 5.21
C VAL A 470 -1.90 -9.76 6.53
N VAL A 471 -1.29 -9.26 7.61
CA VAL A 471 -1.60 -9.64 9.00
C VAL A 471 -2.09 -8.40 9.73
N ALA A 472 -3.34 -8.41 10.21
CA ALA A 472 -3.99 -7.23 10.75
C ALA A 472 -4.62 -7.49 12.12
N GLN A 473 -4.39 -6.61 13.10
CA GLN A 473 -4.95 -6.72 14.44
C GLN A 473 -6.09 -5.73 14.65
N GLY A 474 -7.15 -6.18 15.35
CA GLY A 474 -8.21 -5.29 15.83
C GLY A 474 -8.80 -4.41 14.72
N MET A 475 -8.80 -3.08 14.90
CA MET A 475 -9.28 -2.14 13.88
C MET A 475 -8.50 -2.19 12.56
N GLY A 476 -7.23 -2.58 12.58
CA GLY A 476 -6.42 -2.77 11.38
C GLY A 476 -7.05 -3.73 10.38
N GLY A 477 -7.68 -4.81 10.85
CA GLY A 477 -8.38 -5.76 9.99
C GLY A 477 -9.62 -5.17 9.32
N LEU A 478 -10.30 -4.21 9.96
CA LEU A 478 -11.42 -3.48 9.37
C LEU A 478 -10.95 -2.48 8.31
N LEU A 479 -9.83 -1.77 8.55
CA LEU A 479 -9.22 -0.87 7.56
C LEU A 479 -8.82 -1.64 6.30
N THR A 480 -8.23 -2.84 6.45
CA THR A 480 -7.91 -3.69 5.30
C THR A 480 -9.15 -4.10 4.52
N ARG A 481 -10.25 -4.48 5.18
CA ARG A 481 -11.51 -4.80 4.50
C ARG A 481 -12.08 -3.60 3.75
N LYS A 482 -12.05 -2.41 4.36
CA LYS A 482 -12.50 -1.17 3.70
C LYS A 482 -11.65 -0.83 2.46
N TYR A 483 -10.34 -1.11 2.48
CA TYR A 483 -9.50 -0.94 1.29
C TYR A 483 -9.89 -1.91 0.16
N ILE A 484 -10.17 -3.18 0.50
CA ILE A 484 -10.64 -4.19 -0.48
C ILE A 484 -11.97 -3.78 -1.13
N ASP A 485 -12.82 -3.05 -0.41
CA ASP A 485 -14.10 -2.54 -0.91
C ASP A 485 -13.97 -1.38 -1.92
N TRP A 486 -12.76 -0.85 -2.15
CA TRP A 486 -12.55 0.28 -3.06
C TRP A 486 -12.87 -0.08 -4.51
N PRO A 487 -13.49 0.83 -5.29
CA PRO A 487 -13.83 0.57 -6.69
C PRO A 487 -12.62 0.19 -7.58
N ASN A 488 -11.44 0.74 -7.26
CA ASN A 488 -10.20 0.50 -7.98
C ASN A 488 -9.29 -0.57 -7.33
N TYR A 489 -9.77 -1.31 -6.33
CA TYR A 489 -9.00 -2.41 -5.72
C TYR A 489 -8.61 -3.43 -6.81
N ARG A 490 -9.57 -3.87 -7.62
CA ARG A 490 -9.36 -4.75 -8.78
C ARG A 490 -9.03 -3.95 -10.06
N ARG A 491 -7.96 -3.15 -10.01
CA ARG A 491 -7.47 -2.36 -11.15
C ARG A 491 -6.71 -3.21 -12.17
N HIS A 492 -6.46 -2.67 -13.36
CA HIS A 492 -5.82 -3.44 -14.43
C HIS A 492 -4.39 -3.85 -14.08
N VAL A 493 -3.62 -2.99 -13.42
CA VAL A 493 -2.25 -3.30 -12.95
C VAL A 493 -2.19 -4.40 -11.89
N THR A 494 -3.33 -4.82 -11.30
CA THR A 494 -3.41 -5.98 -10.41
C THR A 494 -4.02 -7.19 -11.12
N PHE A 495 -4.03 -7.20 -12.46
CA PHE A 495 -4.70 -8.20 -13.29
C PHE A 495 -6.20 -8.40 -12.97
N LYS A 496 -6.87 -7.37 -12.42
CA LYS A 496 -8.24 -7.45 -11.87
C LYS A 496 -8.42 -8.41 -10.68
N GLU A 497 -7.33 -8.87 -10.09
CA GLU A 497 -7.36 -9.77 -8.91
C GLU A 497 -7.23 -9.03 -7.56
N GLY A 498 -6.82 -7.77 -7.57
CA GLY A 498 -6.48 -7.01 -6.35
C GLY A 498 -5.03 -7.26 -5.92
N ASP A 499 -4.56 -6.53 -4.92
CA ASP A 499 -3.16 -6.56 -4.44
C ASP A 499 -2.97 -7.22 -3.06
N ILE A 500 -3.95 -8.00 -2.59
CA ILE A 500 -3.84 -8.81 -1.37
C ILE A 500 -4.07 -10.28 -1.71
N ASN A 501 -3.08 -11.13 -1.42
CA ASN A 501 -3.08 -12.57 -1.63
C ASN A 501 -3.87 -13.30 -0.53
N ARG A 502 -3.64 -12.94 0.73
CA ARG A 502 -4.38 -13.45 1.89
C ARG A 502 -4.45 -12.44 3.04
N LEU A 503 -5.46 -12.58 3.88
CA LEU A 503 -5.68 -11.76 5.07
C LEU A 503 -5.74 -12.64 6.33
N ILE A 504 -4.84 -12.42 7.28
CA ILE A 504 -4.87 -13.06 8.60
C ILE A 504 -5.26 -11.98 9.63
N THR A 505 -6.40 -12.16 10.28
CA THR A 505 -6.89 -11.20 11.28
C THR A 505 -6.66 -11.69 12.69
N LEU A 506 -6.11 -10.85 13.56
CA LEU A 506 -5.92 -11.10 14.98
C LEU A 506 -6.93 -10.29 15.78
N ASN A 507 -7.84 -10.97 16.47
CA ASN A 507 -8.84 -10.37 17.34
C ASN A 507 -9.63 -9.20 16.70
N THR A 508 -9.80 -9.22 15.38
CA THR A 508 -10.48 -8.14 14.65
C THR A 508 -11.97 -8.18 14.94
N PRO A 509 -12.60 -7.12 15.49
CA PRO A 509 -14.05 -7.10 15.73
C PRO A 509 -14.81 -6.87 14.41
N HIS A 510 -14.90 -7.90 13.56
CA HIS A 510 -15.50 -7.84 12.22
C HIS A 510 -16.95 -7.34 12.19
N GLY A 511 -17.71 -7.59 13.27
CA GLY A 511 -19.10 -7.13 13.45
C GLY A 511 -19.24 -5.86 14.29
N GLY A 512 -18.13 -5.20 14.62
CA GLY A 512 -18.06 -4.25 15.74
C GLY A 512 -17.95 -4.96 17.09
N THR A 513 -17.81 -4.20 18.18
CA THR A 513 -17.72 -4.74 19.55
C THR A 513 -18.71 -4.07 20.49
N ARG A 514 -19.30 -4.85 21.40
CA ARG A 514 -20.15 -4.33 22.48
C ARG A 514 -19.40 -3.35 23.39
N MET A 515 -18.08 -3.53 23.57
CA MET A 515 -17.27 -2.60 24.34
C MET A 515 -17.35 -1.17 23.78
N ALA A 516 -17.31 -1.02 22.46
CA ALA A 516 -17.40 0.29 21.82
C ALA A 516 -18.75 0.97 22.08
N ASN A 517 -19.86 0.22 22.10
CA ASN A 517 -21.19 0.74 22.44
C ASN A 517 -21.21 1.34 23.86
N GLU A 518 -20.69 0.61 24.84
CA GLU A 518 -20.73 1.02 26.25
C GLU A 518 -19.69 2.12 26.55
N LEU A 519 -18.54 2.14 25.86
CA LEU A 519 -17.57 3.24 25.92
C LEU A 519 -18.15 4.56 25.39
N ALA A 520 -18.84 4.51 24.24
CA ALA A 520 -19.54 5.67 23.69
C ALA A 520 -20.66 6.15 24.64
N THR A 521 -21.40 5.21 25.23
CA THR A 521 -22.46 5.50 26.21
C THR A 521 -21.90 6.22 27.44
N MET A 522 -20.79 5.75 28.01
CA MET A 522 -20.11 6.44 29.12
C MET A 522 -19.68 7.85 28.72
N ARG A 523 -18.97 7.99 27.59
CA ARG A 523 -18.47 9.30 27.11
C ARG A 523 -19.61 10.29 26.97
N ASP A 524 -20.64 9.93 26.23
CA ASP A 524 -21.74 10.83 25.88
C ASP A 524 -22.54 11.24 27.12
N PHE A 525 -22.70 10.32 28.08
CA PHE A 525 -23.30 10.61 29.39
C PHE A 525 -22.50 11.65 30.18
N ILE A 526 -21.21 11.41 30.42
CA ILE A 526 -20.39 12.31 31.26
C ILE A 526 -20.25 13.69 30.62
N LYS A 527 -20.12 13.78 29.29
CA LYS A 527 -20.03 15.06 28.58
C LYS A 527 -21.24 15.97 28.79
N VAL A 528 -22.43 15.38 28.95
CA VAL A 528 -23.65 16.13 29.21
C VAL A 528 -23.78 16.48 30.68
N GLU A 529 -23.47 15.53 31.56
CA GLU A 529 -23.72 15.67 33.00
C GLU A 529 -22.62 16.44 33.75
N ASP A 530 -21.35 16.24 33.41
CA ASP A 530 -20.21 16.91 34.04
C ASP A 530 -19.01 17.03 33.08
N PRO A 531 -18.96 18.11 32.27
CA PRO A 531 -17.87 18.36 31.33
C PRO A 531 -16.50 18.46 32.01
N THR A 532 -16.42 18.94 33.25
CA THR A 532 -15.15 19.09 33.97
C THR A 532 -14.58 17.74 34.38
N VAL A 533 -15.44 16.81 34.82
CA VAL A 533 -15.02 15.42 35.05
C VAL A 533 -14.60 14.74 33.74
N TRP A 534 -15.30 15.01 32.64
CA TRP A 534 -14.89 14.50 31.33
C TRP A 534 -13.49 14.99 30.92
N ASP A 535 -13.21 16.29 31.08
CA ASP A 535 -11.87 16.84 30.82
C ASP A 535 -10.80 16.17 31.68
N THR A 536 -11.09 15.93 32.96
CA THR A 536 -10.16 15.23 33.86
C THR A 536 -9.93 13.76 33.45
N ILE A 537 -10.96 13.08 32.93
CA ILE A 537 -10.83 11.71 32.40
C ILE A 537 -9.97 11.71 31.12
N LYS A 538 -10.21 12.64 30.21
CA LYS A 538 -9.42 12.81 28.99
C LYS A 538 -7.95 13.03 29.32
N ASP A 539 -7.64 13.91 30.27
CA ASP A 539 -6.27 14.18 30.71
C ASP A 539 -5.61 12.93 31.31
N ALA A 540 -6.34 12.16 32.12
CA ALA A 540 -5.86 10.90 32.69
C ALA A 540 -5.52 9.86 31.61
N LEU A 541 -6.36 9.74 30.56
CA LEU A 541 -6.15 8.81 29.46
C LEU A 541 -4.95 9.22 28.59
N VAL A 542 -4.83 10.51 28.26
CA VAL A 542 -3.70 11.04 27.48
C VAL A 542 -2.39 10.83 28.21
N LEU A 543 -2.33 11.16 29.51
CA LEU A 543 -1.13 11.00 30.33
C LEU A 543 -0.76 9.52 30.53
N ALA A 544 -1.75 8.63 30.63
CA ALA A 544 -1.51 7.20 30.71
C ALA A 544 -1.05 6.58 29.38
N SER A 545 -1.28 7.22 28.23
CA SER A 545 -1.05 6.65 26.89
C SER A 545 -0.13 7.50 25.96
N PRO A 546 1.09 7.87 26.41
CA PRO A 546 1.97 8.75 25.64
C PRO A 546 2.32 8.20 24.25
N SER A 547 2.44 6.87 24.12
CA SER A 547 2.81 6.15 22.90
C SER A 547 1.63 5.58 22.09
N THR A 548 0.48 5.36 22.72
CA THR A 548 -0.68 4.68 22.09
C THR A 548 -1.86 5.60 21.77
N LYS A 549 -1.81 6.87 22.22
CA LYS A 549 -2.79 7.93 21.92
C LYS A 549 -4.24 7.50 22.16
N LEU A 550 -4.50 6.86 23.30
CA LEU A 550 -5.85 6.41 23.67
C LEU A 550 -6.76 7.63 23.87
N GLN A 551 -7.71 7.80 22.95
CA GLN A 551 -8.72 8.86 23.02
C GLN A 551 -10.10 8.30 22.67
N LEU A 552 -11.12 8.80 23.36
CA LEU A 552 -12.53 8.47 23.11
C LEU A 552 -13.28 9.62 22.42
N GLU A 553 -12.65 10.79 22.34
CA GLU A 553 -13.15 11.99 21.67
C GLU A 553 -12.03 12.56 20.81
N VAL A 554 -12.32 12.69 19.51
CA VAL A 554 -11.40 13.23 18.51
C VAL A 554 -12.18 14.21 17.64
N VAL A 555 -11.54 15.32 17.26
CA VAL A 555 -12.13 16.29 16.33
C VAL A 555 -12.41 15.59 14.99
N GLY A 556 -13.65 15.68 14.49
CA GLY A 556 -14.09 14.94 13.30
C GLY A 556 -14.69 13.55 13.59
N GLY A 557 -14.62 13.08 14.84
CA GLY A 557 -15.23 11.84 15.32
C GLY A 557 -14.20 10.76 15.69
N ALA A 558 -14.61 9.82 16.55
CA ALA A 558 -13.72 8.83 17.15
C ALA A 558 -13.91 7.42 16.57
N ALA A 559 -12.84 6.62 16.56
CA ALA A 559 -12.84 5.22 16.14
C ALA A 559 -13.87 4.38 16.90
N ILE A 560 -14.05 4.65 18.20
CA ILE A 560 -15.03 3.93 19.03
C ILE A 560 -16.47 4.12 18.54
N ASP A 561 -16.80 5.22 17.87
CA ASP A 561 -18.14 5.39 17.28
C ASP A 561 -18.33 4.50 16.06
N ASP A 562 -17.27 4.33 15.28
CA ASP A 562 -17.25 3.45 14.12
C ASP A 562 -17.26 1.99 14.54
N LEU A 563 -16.59 1.60 15.63
CA LEU A 563 -16.52 0.21 16.10
C LEU A 563 -17.80 -0.30 16.77
N LYS A 564 -18.81 0.55 16.99
CA LYS A 564 -20.09 0.11 17.56
C LYS A 564 -20.73 -0.97 16.72
N VAL A 565 -21.32 -1.97 17.38
CA VAL A 565 -22.11 -2.99 16.70
C VAL A 565 -23.24 -2.32 15.91
N GLY A 566 -23.31 -2.60 14.62
CA GLY A 566 -24.32 -2.03 13.72
C GLY A 566 -24.11 -0.57 13.33
N SER A 567 -22.93 0.02 13.61
CA SER A 567 -22.62 1.37 13.11
C SER A 567 -22.68 1.44 11.58
N PRO A 568 -22.90 2.62 10.98
CA PRO A 568 -22.78 2.80 9.52
C PRO A 568 -21.40 2.39 8.99
N ALA A 569 -20.34 2.63 9.77
CA ALA A 569 -18.98 2.31 9.37
C ALA A 569 -18.72 0.79 9.27
N ILE A 570 -19.31 -0.02 10.17
CA ILE A 570 -19.23 -1.49 10.15
C ILE A 570 -20.22 -2.08 9.14
N SER A 571 -21.47 -1.64 9.18
CA SER A 571 -22.53 -2.16 8.30
C SER A 571 -22.29 -1.83 6.83
N GLY A 572 -21.57 -0.75 6.54
CA GLY A 572 -21.16 -0.35 5.19
C GLY A 572 -20.02 -1.15 4.58
N ILE A 573 -19.33 -2.01 5.34
CA ILE A 573 -18.28 -2.90 4.82
C ILE A 573 -18.93 -3.98 3.96
N LYS A 574 -18.46 -4.16 2.73
CA LYS A 574 -18.98 -5.13 1.77
C LYS A 574 -18.38 -6.52 2.04
N GLN A 575 -18.75 -7.47 1.19
CA GLN A 575 -18.11 -8.78 1.20
C GLN A 575 -16.65 -8.64 0.81
N THR A 576 -15.76 -9.22 1.61
CA THR A 576 -14.31 -9.17 1.40
C THR A 576 -13.87 -10.41 0.63
N ASP A 577 -13.71 -10.29 -0.69
CA ASP A 577 -13.36 -11.40 -1.59
C ASP A 577 -11.85 -11.68 -1.62
N VAL A 578 -11.27 -11.98 -0.46
CA VAL A 578 -9.86 -12.33 -0.25
C VAL A 578 -9.78 -13.54 0.69
N PRO A 579 -8.92 -14.55 0.38
CA PRO A 579 -8.67 -15.68 1.28
C PRO A 579 -8.30 -15.23 2.70
N SER A 580 -9.08 -15.65 3.70
CA SER A 580 -8.98 -15.09 5.06
C SER A 580 -8.92 -16.14 6.17
N HIS A 581 -8.13 -15.87 7.21
CA HIS A 581 -8.03 -16.68 8.43
C HIS A 581 -8.27 -15.83 9.68
N PHE A 582 -8.98 -16.38 10.67
CA PHE A 582 -9.33 -15.69 11.90
C PHE A 582 -8.57 -16.26 13.09
N MET A 583 -7.70 -15.45 13.70
CA MET A 583 -7.05 -15.77 14.97
C MET A 583 -7.82 -15.07 16.10
N VAL A 584 -8.39 -15.87 16.99
CA VAL A 584 -9.40 -15.44 17.98
C VAL A 584 -8.93 -15.81 19.38
N SER A 585 -8.73 -14.82 20.23
CA SER A 585 -8.54 -15.03 21.67
C SER A 585 -9.88 -15.17 22.39
N GLN A 586 -9.94 -16.07 23.37
CA GLN A 586 -11.12 -16.29 24.22
C GLN A 586 -10.75 -16.87 25.59
N GLY A 587 -11.69 -16.93 26.53
CA GLY A 587 -11.51 -17.62 27.82
C GLY A 587 -11.53 -16.70 29.04
N ALA A 588 -11.51 -15.38 28.83
CA ALA A 588 -11.51 -14.40 29.92
C ALA A 588 -12.76 -14.47 30.81
N GLN A 589 -13.90 -14.98 30.32
CA GLN A 589 -15.15 -15.13 31.06
C GLN A 589 -15.04 -16.09 32.26
N THR A 590 -14.00 -16.93 32.31
CA THR A 590 -13.77 -17.86 33.42
C THR A 590 -12.83 -17.31 34.48
N LEU A 591 -12.22 -16.15 34.21
CA LEU A 591 -11.17 -15.59 35.05
C LEU A 591 -11.76 -14.61 36.08
N PRO A 592 -11.24 -14.59 37.32
CA PRO A 592 -11.64 -13.59 38.31
C PRO A 592 -11.21 -12.18 37.89
N ARG A 593 -11.96 -11.14 38.29
CA ARG A 593 -11.70 -9.75 37.91
C ARG A 593 -10.26 -9.30 38.19
N THR A 594 -9.80 -9.42 39.44
CA THR A 594 -8.53 -8.83 39.88
C THR A 594 -7.31 -9.39 39.12
N PRO A 595 -7.14 -10.72 38.99
CA PRO A 595 -6.09 -11.28 38.15
C PRO A 595 -6.23 -10.92 36.67
N THR A 596 -7.46 -10.83 36.14
CA THR A 596 -7.69 -10.45 34.74
C THR A 596 -7.30 -9.01 34.46
N SER A 597 -7.61 -8.09 35.40
CA SER A 597 -7.18 -6.70 35.31
C SER A 597 -5.66 -6.57 35.19
N ALA A 598 -4.90 -7.46 35.84
CA ALA A 598 -3.43 -7.46 35.73
C ALA A 598 -2.92 -7.68 34.29
N LEU A 599 -3.69 -8.36 33.43
CA LEU A 599 -3.36 -8.59 32.01
C LEU A 599 -3.50 -7.33 31.14
N LEU A 600 -4.24 -6.32 31.61
CA LEU A 600 -4.50 -5.12 30.82
C LEU A 600 -3.30 -4.14 30.86
N PRO A 601 -2.97 -3.48 29.73
CA PRO A 601 -2.04 -2.37 29.72
C PRO A 601 -2.50 -1.23 30.64
N GLY A 602 -1.56 -0.43 31.14
CA GLY A 602 -1.82 0.72 32.02
C GLY A 602 -2.97 1.63 31.56
N PRO A 603 -2.95 2.16 30.32
CA PRO A 603 -4.04 2.98 29.79
C PRO A 603 -5.42 2.30 29.84
N ILE A 604 -5.48 1.01 29.54
CA ILE A 604 -6.73 0.24 29.51
C ILE A 604 -7.27 0.01 30.93
N LYS A 605 -6.38 -0.21 31.92
CA LYS A 605 -6.76 -0.26 33.34
C LYS A 605 -7.43 1.05 33.77
N VAL A 606 -6.87 2.19 33.38
CA VAL A 606 -7.45 3.51 33.65
C VAL A 606 -8.83 3.61 33.01
N LEU A 607 -8.93 3.31 31.72
CA LEU A 607 -10.19 3.35 30.97
C LEU A 607 -11.28 2.50 31.63
N TYR A 608 -10.98 1.24 31.96
CA TYR A 608 -11.94 0.31 32.52
C TYR A 608 -12.35 0.73 33.93
N THR A 609 -11.43 1.26 34.74
CA THR A 609 -11.76 1.81 36.07
C THR A 609 -12.70 3.02 35.95
N LYS A 610 -12.49 3.90 34.96
CA LYS A 610 -13.41 5.03 34.71
C LYS A 610 -14.78 4.53 34.26
N MET A 611 -14.82 3.52 33.40
CA MET A 611 -16.08 2.93 32.96
C MET A 611 -16.84 2.23 34.09
N GLU A 612 -16.18 1.43 34.93
CA GLU A 612 -16.78 0.83 36.13
C GLU A 612 -17.26 1.87 37.16
N THR A 613 -16.74 3.10 37.11
CA THR A 613 -17.13 4.19 38.01
C THR A 613 -18.28 5.02 37.45
N TYR A 614 -18.18 5.46 36.19
CA TYR A 614 -19.01 6.53 35.61
C TYR A 614 -20.04 6.05 34.59
N HIS A 615 -20.06 4.76 34.24
CA HIS A 615 -21.05 4.25 33.29
C HIS A 615 -22.48 4.39 33.86
N PRO A 616 -23.47 4.88 33.09
CA PRO A 616 -24.81 5.22 33.61
C PRO A 616 -25.58 4.04 34.24
N ARG A 617 -25.20 2.80 33.95
CA ARG A 617 -25.80 1.60 34.56
C ARG A 617 -25.36 1.34 36.00
N VAL A 618 -24.20 1.85 36.39
CA VAL A 618 -23.61 1.62 37.72
C VAL A 618 -23.38 2.91 38.48
N PHE A 619 -23.48 4.05 37.80
CA PHE A 619 -23.32 5.38 38.39
C PHE A 619 -24.43 5.68 39.38
N GLY A 620 -24.06 6.06 40.61
CA GLY A 620 -24.99 6.25 41.74
C GLY A 620 -25.34 4.97 42.51
N ASN A 621 -24.89 3.80 42.05
CA ASN A 621 -25.04 2.54 42.80
C ASN A 621 -23.94 2.45 43.88
N GLN A 622 -24.35 2.35 45.15
CA GLN A 622 -23.44 2.23 46.30
C GLN A 622 -22.81 0.82 46.38
N ASP A 623 -23.36 -0.18 45.69
CA ASP A 623 -22.79 -1.53 45.69
C ASP A 623 -21.54 -1.62 44.80
N ALA A 624 -20.37 -1.75 45.44
CA ALA A 624 -19.09 -1.95 44.77
C ALA A 624 -19.05 -3.24 43.92
N MET A 625 -19.78 -4.29 44.30
CA MET A 625 -19.80 -5.55 43.55
C MET A 625 -20.46 -5.39 42.18
N THR A 626 -21.56 -4.64 42.10
CA THR A 626 -22.23 -4.37 40.81
C THR A 626 -21.33 -3.55 39.87
N ARG A 627 -20.63 -2.53 40.38
CA ARG A 627 -19.65 -1.74 39.60
C ARG A 627 -18.53 -2.61 39.02
N GLN A 628 -17.94 -3.45 39.86
CA GLN A 628 -16.80 -4.30 39.51
C GLN A 628 -17.13 -5.45 38.53
N ARG A 629 -18.42 -5.76 38.32
CA ARG A 629 -18.87 -6.78 37.36
C ARG A 629 -19.25 -6.19 36.00
N LEU A 630 -19.10 -4.88 35.77
CA LEU A 630 -19.51 -4.26 34.51
C LEU A 630 -18.75 -4.87 33.32
N ILE A 631 -17.43 -5.04 33.44
CA ILE A 631 -16.55 -5.40 32.30
C ILE A 631 -15.89 -6.76 32.50
N LEU A 632 -15.19 -6.95 33.62
CA LEU A 632 -14.33 -8.11 33.87
C LEU A 632 -14.92 -9.02 34.96
N GLY A 633 -14.47 -10.28 34.96
CA GLY A 633 -14.88 -11.28 35.94
C GLY A 633 -15.90 -12.28 35.41
N VAL A 634 -16.12 -13.34 36.19
CA VAL A 634 -17.00 -14.48 35.82
C VAL A 634 -18.47 -14.11 35.62
N ASP A 635 -18.89 -12.99 36.21
CA ASP A 635 -20.25 -12.46 36.13
C ASP A 635 -20.30 -11.14 35.33
N SER A 636 -19.43 -10.99 34.32
CA SER A 636 -19.36 -9.77 33.49
C SER A 636 -20.73 -9.43 32.89
N MET A 637 -21.22 -8.22 33.16
CA MET A 637 -22.47 -7.70 32.60
C MET A 637 -22.36 -7.37 31.11
N LEU A 638 -21.16 -7.01 30.65
CA LEU A 638 -20.90 -6.65 29.25
C LEU A 638 -20.84 -7.86 28.33
N PHE A 639 -20.22 -8.94 28.81
CA PHE A 639 -20.07 -10.17 28.03
C PHE A 639 -21.10 -11.26 28.40
N CYS A 640 -21.81 -11.15 29.54
CA CYS A 640 -22.86 -12.07 29.99
C CYS A 640 -22.48 -13.56 29.96
N GLY A 641 -21.21 -13.87 30.23
CA GLY A 641 -20.67 -15.23 30.16
C GLY A 641 -20.24 -15.70 28.76
N ASP A 642 -20.43 -14.88 27.71
CA ASP A 642 -19.88 -15.16 26.39
C ASP A 642 -18.35 -15.22 26.44
N PRO A 643 -17.70 -16.14 25.71
CA PRO A 643 -16.25 -16.12 25.58
C PRO A 643 -15.75 -14.83 24.93
N HIS A 644 -14.68 -14.25 25.50
CA HIS A 644 -14.13 -12.96 25.06
C HIS A 644 -12.63 -12.86 25.34
N ASP A 645 -11.98 -11.89 24.70
CA ASP A 645 -10.55 -11.59 24.80
C ASP A 645 -10.22 -10.40 25.72
N THR A 646 -11.18 -10.00 26.56
CA THR A 646 -11.24 -8.77 27.38
C THR A 646 -11.69 -7.48 26.67
N PHE A 647 -11.88 -7.49 25.36
CA PHE A 647 -12.38 -6.34 24.58
C PHE A 647 -13.50 -6.69 23.58
N ALA A 648 -13.37 -7.79 22.86
CA ALA A 648 -14.32 -8.31 21.90
C ALA A 648 -14.74 -9.76 22.25
N GLY A 649 -16.02 -10.07 22.03
CA GLY A 649 -16.53 -11.43 22.12
C GLY A 649 -16.01 -12.31 20.98
N THR A 650 -15.88 -13.61 21.21
CA THR A 650 -15.38 -14.57 20.21
C THR A 650 -16.16 -14.51 18.89
N ALA A 651 -17.49 -14.40 18.96
CA ALA A 651 -18.32 -14.32 17.76
C ALA A 651 -18.13 -13.02 16.96
N GLU A 652 -17.85 -11.91 17.66
CA GLU A 652 -17.55 -10.61 17.04
C GLU A 652 -16.25 -10.69 16.20
N GLN A 653 -15.35 -11.62 16.55
CA GLN A 653 -14.05 -11.80 15.94
C GLN A 653 -14.03 -12.79 14.75
N GLN A 654 -15.06 -13.62 14.58
CA GLN A 654 -15.06 -14.73 13.60
C GLN A 654 -15.51 -14.31 12.19
N GLY A 655 -15.91 -13.05 11.98
CA GLY A 655 -16.32 -12.55 10.67
C GLY A 655 -17.52 -13.28 10.06
N GLY A 656 -18.37 -13.91 10.87
CA GLY A 656 -19.49 -14.74 10.40
C GLY A 656 -19.12 -16.18 10.02
N THR A 657 -17.85 -16.57 10.20
CA THR A 657 -17.40 -17.96 10.00
C THR A 657 -17.89 -18.83 11.15
N ALA A 658 -18.38 -20.03 10.84
CA ALA A 658 -18.87 -20.96 11.84
C ALA A 658 -17.76 -21.42 12.81
N THR A 659 -18.06 -21.41 14.11
CA THR A 659 -17.18 -21.96 15.16
C THR A 659 -16.79 -23.41 14.84
N GLY A 660 -15.50 -23.74 14.99
CA GLY A 660 -14.95 -25.06 14.66
C GLY A 660 -14.45 -25.21 13.22
N SER A 661 -14.62 -24.18 12.37
CA SER A 661 -13.95 -24.11 11.07
C SER A 661 -12.44 -24.18 11.22
N THR A 662 -11.77 -24.86 10.29
CA THR A 662 -10.29 -24.89 10.18
C THR A 662 -9.68 -23.53 9.85
N ALA A 663 -10.50 -22.59 9.34
CA ALA A 663 -10.11 -21.20 9.11
C ALA A 663 -10.11 -20.33 10.39
N ILE A 664 -10.36 -20.94 11.56
CA ILE A 664 -10.31 -20.27 12.86
C ILE A 664 -9.21 -20.92 13.71
N SER A 665 -8.26 -20.12 14.19
CA SER A 665 -7.33 -20.52 15.25
C SER A 665 -7.75 -19.88 16.55
N THR A 666 -7.99 -20.69 17.58
CA THR A 666 -8.45 -20.21 18.88
C THR A 666 -7.31 -20.23 19.90
N PHE A 667 -7.17 -19.15 20.63
CA PHE A 667 -6.17 -18.98 21.69
C PHE A 667 -6.85 -18.69 23.02
N THR A 668 -6.25 -19.17 24.12
CA THR A 668 -6.78 -18.99 25.46
C THR A 668 -6.15 -17.77 26.14
N VAL A 669 -6.99 -16.84 26.61
CA VAL A 669 -6.57 -15.79 27.54
C VAL A 669 -6.21 -16.46 28.88
N ALA A 670 -4.95 -16.35 29.28
CA ALA A 670 -4.40 -17.07 30.42
C ALA A 670 -3.62 -16.14 31.35
N LEU A 671 -3.87 -16.25 32.66
CA LEU A 671 -3.19 -15.43 33.69
C LEU A 671 -1.67 -15.62 33.70
N ALA A 672 -1.19 -16.81 33.32
CA ALA A 672 0.23 -17.12 33.23
C ALA A 672 0.91 -16.44 32.02
N ASN A 673 0.14 -15.93 31.06
CA ASN A 673 0.64 -15.27 29.86
C ASN A 673 0.03 -13.88 29.74
N THR A 674 0.79 -12.87 30.17
CA THR A 674 0.36 -11.46 30.17
C THR A 674 0.07 -10.88 28.80
N LYS A 675 0.46 -11.57 27.72
CA LYS A 675 0.29 -11.13 26.33
C LYS A 675 -0.90 -11.79 25.62
N SER A 676 -1.64 -12.66 26.30
CA SER A 676 -2.72 -13.44 25.70
C SER A 676 -4.04 -12.69 25.47
N GLY A 677 -4.17 -11.48 26.05
CA GLY A 677 -5.35 -10.62 25.90
C GLY A 677 -5.29 -9.70 24.67
N HIS A 678 -6.43 -9.12 24.28
CA HIS A 678 -6.65 -8.37 23.03
C HIS A 678 -5.49 -7.49 22.57
N PHE A 679 -5.00 -6.61 23.45
CA PHE A 679 -4.10 -5.51 23.11
C PHE A 679 -2.61 -5.90 22.96
N GLU A 680 -2.24 -7.12 23.35
CA GLU A 680 -0.84 -7.57 23.39
C GLU A 680 -0.58 -8.88 22.61
N VAL A 681 -1.60 -9.43 21.93
CA VAL A 681 -1.50 -10.73 21.21
C VAL A 681 -0.44 -10.75 20.10
N GLN A 682 -0.14 -9.61 19.50
CA GLN A 682 0.93 -9.44 18.51
C GLN A 682 2.33 -9.76 19.07
N ASN A 683 2.49 -9.65 20.40
CA ASN A 683 3.71 -9.96 21.13
C ASN A 683 3.74 -11.39 21.68
N ASP A 684 2.66 -12.16 21.47
CA ASP A 684 2.49 -13.52 21.98
C ASP A 684 3.15 -14.57 21.06
N VAL A 685 3.99 -15.42 21.65
CA VAL A 685 4.81 -16.40 20.90
C VAL A 685 3.94 -17.43 20.16
N PRO A 686 2.93 -18.08 20.80
CA PRO A 686 1.99 -18.94 20.11
C PRO A 686 1.27 -18.29 18.93
N HIS A 687 0.87 -17.01 19.05
CA HIS A 687 0.25 -16.29 17.94
C HIS A 687 1.25 -16.08 16.80
N ARG A 688 2.48 -15.62 17.08
CA ARG A 688 3.54 -15.48 16.07
C ARG A 688 3.79 -16.79 15.34
N ASP A 689 3.98 -17.89 16.06
CA ASP A 689 4.29 -19.19 15.47
C ASP A 689 3.14 -19.67 14.56
N ARG A 690 1.90 -19.41 14.96
CA ARG A 690 0.73 -19.71 14.13
C ARG A 690 0.65 -18.82 12.89
N ILE A 691 0.98 -17.53 12.97
CA ILE A 691 1.08 -16.65 11.80
C ILE A 691 2.07 -17.24 10.79
N ILE A 692 3.27 -17.62 11.23
CA ILE A 692 4.29 -18.20 10.34
C ILE A 692 3.78 -19.50 9.71
N GLN A 693 3.09 -20.35 10.49
CA GLN A 693 2.47 -21.56 9.96
C GLN A 693 1.41 -21.28 8.88
N LEU A 694 0.58 -20.24 9.07
CA LEU A 694 -0.46 -19.83 8.12
C LEU A 694 0.14 -19.21 6.85
N LEU A 695 1.21 -18.43 6.98
CA LEU A 695 1.95 -17.88 5.83
C LEU A 695 2.68 -18.97 5.02
N ASN A 696 2.95 -20.13 5.62
CA ASN A 696 3.44 -21.32 4.92
C ASN A 696 2.32 -22.28 4.46
N SER A 697 1.05 -22.01 4.81
CA SER A 697 -0.07 -22.88 4.42
C SER A 697 -0.58 -22.55 3.02
N PRO A 698 -1.12 -23.54 2.27
CA PRO A 698 -1.75 -23.27 0.99
C PRO A 698 -2.91 -22.28 1.08
N VAL A 699 -2.90 -21.23 0.26
CA VAL A 699 -3.91 -20.16 0.26
C VAL A 699 -5.29 -20.68 -0.14
N SER A 700 -5.34 -21.64 -1.07
CA SER A 700 -6.57 -22.34 -1.46
C SER A 700 -6.92 -23.52 -0.55
N GLY A 701 -6.19 -23.68 0.56
CA GLY A 701 -6.36 -24.76 1.52
C GLY A 701 -7.50 -24.49 2.53
N PRO A 702 -7.84 -25.50 3.36
CA PRO A 702 -8.94 -25.39 4.32
C PRO A 702 -8.67 -24.40 5.46
N ASN A 703 -7.43 -23.92 5.61
CA ASN A 703 -7.08 -22.89 6.59
C ASN A 703 -7.62 -21.51 6.20
N PHE A 704 -8.15 -21.30 5.00
CA PHE A 704 -8.66 -19.99 4.60
C PHE A 704 -10.10 -20.11 4.09
N VAL A 705 -10.98 -19.21 4.52
CA VAL A 705 -12.26 -18.99 3.84
C VAL A 705 -12.01 -18.18 2.57
N SER A 706 -12.76 -18.40 1.50
CA SER A 706 -12.57 -17.66 0.23
C SER A 706 -13.00 -16.20 0.31
N SER A 707 -13.88 -15.86 1.26
CA SER A 707 -14.33 -14.49 1.49
C SER A 707 -14.87 -14.30 2.91
N ILE A 708 -14.89 -13.06 3.38
CA ILE A 708 -15.58 -12.66 4.62
C ILE A 708 -16.91 -12.00 4.22
N PRO A 709 -18.06 -12.49 4.71
CA PRO A 709 -19.36 -11.87 4.41
C PRO A 709 -19.44 -10.41 4.89
N SER A 710 -20.33 -9.62 4.26
CA SER A 710 -20.63 -8.28 4.76
C SER A 710 -21.17 -8.37 6.19
N PRO A 711 -20.71 -7.53 7.14
CA PRO A 711 -21.20 -7.57 8.51
C PRO A 711 -22.72 -7.41 8.62
N SER A 712 -23.33 -6.66 7.69
CA SER A 712 -24.79 -6.47 7.62
C SER A 712 -25.59 -7.76 7.34
N THR A 713 -24.94 -8.79 6.81
CA THR A 713 -25.55 -10.09 6.50
C THR A 713 -25.30 -11.14 7.58
N VAL A 714 -24.40 -10.87 8.52
CA VAL A 714 -24.10 -11.75 9.64
C VAL A 714 -25.10 -11.45 10.75
N PRO A 715 -25.85 -12.44 11.27
CA PRO A 715 -26.76 -12.22 12.39
C PRO A 715 -26.01 -11.59 13.57
N PRO A 716 -26.56 -10.54 14.19
CA PRO A 716 -25.97 -9.97 15.39
C PRO A 716 -25.87 -11.04 16.47
N VAL A 717 -24.67 -11.27 16.98
CA VAL A 717 -24.48 -12.17 18.11
C VAL A 717 -24.64 -11.35 19.37
N ASN A 718 -25.87 -11.22 19.84
CA ASN A 718 -26.14 -10.60 21.14
C ASN A 718 -27.02 -11.52 21.98
N GLN A 719 -26.37 -12.36 22.81
CA GLN A 719 -27.06 -13.17 23.82
C GLN A 719 -27.25 -12.41 25.15
N CYS A 720 -26.68 -11.20 25.26
CA CYS A 720 -26.89 -10.31 26.41
C CYS A 720 -28.25 -9.59 26.30
N THR A 721 -29.32 -10.21 26.78
CA THR A 721 -30.62 -9.54 26.95
C THR A 721 -30.59 -8.42 28.02
N GLY A 722 -29.55 -8.38 28.87
CA GLY A 722 -29.45 -7.51 30.05
C GLY A 722 -28.89 -6.10 29.84
N LEU A 723 -28.21 -5.80 28.72
CA LEU A 723 -27.68 -4.45 28.42
C LEU A 723 -28.55 -3.61 27.48
N THR A 724 -29.54 -4.21 26.81
CA THR A 724 -30.49 -3.52 25.93
C THR A 724 -31.83 -3.23 26.59
N ALA A 725 -32.18 -3.93 27.67
CA ALA A 725 -33.30 -3.59 28.53
C ALA A 725 -32.82 -2.74 29.72
N ARG A 726 -33.38 -1.54 29.86
CA ARG A 726 -33.52 -0.86 31.14
C ARG A 726 -34.30 -1.82 32.06
N PRO A 727 -33.99 -1.99 33.36
CA PRO A 727 -34.92 -2.70 34.23
C PRO A 727 -36.28 -2.02 34.09
N GLU A 728 -37.31 -2.75 33.66
CA GLU A 728 -38.69 -2.31 33.73
C GLU A 728 -39.07 -2.24 35.21
N GLY A 729 -38.70 -1.13 35.84
CA GLY A 729 -38.96 -0.80 37.22
C GLY A 729 -39.13 0.71 37.29
N ASP A 730 -40.36 1.14 37.00
CA ASP A 730 -40.85 2.51 36.89
C ASP A 730 -40.28 3.35 35.71
N GLY A 731 -41.17 4.09 35.04
CA GLY A 731 -40.81 4.95 33.93
C GLY A 731 -40.10 6.25 34.33
N THR A 732 -39.48 6.35 35.51
CA THR A 732 -38.76 7.57 35.89
C THR A 732 -37.37 7.58 35.24
N PRO A 733 -36.93 8.68 34.61
CA PRO A 733 -35.51 8.92 34.31
C PRO A 733 -34.69 8.73 35.61
N PRO A 734 -33.39 8.36 35.58
CA PRO A 734 -32.57 8.51 36.77
C PRO A 734 -32.80 9.92 37.32
N ASP A 735 -33.05 10.07 38.63
CA ASP A 735 -33.37 11.36 39.22
C ASP A 735 -32.18 12.31 39.10
N LEU A 736 -32.10 13.01 37.95
CA LEU A 736 -31.12 14.05 37.60
C LEU A 736 -31.09 15.19 38.64
N GLY A 737 -32.11 15.28 39.52
CA GLY A 737 -32.22 16.24 40.61
C GLY A 737 -31.26 15.99 41.78
N PHE A 738 -31.00 14.73 42.13
CA PHE A 738 -30.01 14.36 43.16
C PHE A 738 -28.58 14.66 42.69
N PHE A 739 -28.30 14.51 41.39
CA PHE A 739 -27.01 14.81 40.75
C PHE A 739 -26.65 16.30 40.84
N ARG A 740 -27.63 17.20 40.62
CA ARG A 740 -27.43 18.65 40.74
C ARG A 740 -27.25 19.10 42.19
N GLN A 741 -27.95 18.48 43.15
CA GLN A 741 -27.89 18.90 44.56
C GLN A 741 -26.63 18.41 45.30
N ALA A 742 -26.13 17.20 45.03
CA ALA A 742 -24.92 16.69 45.67
C ALA A 742 -23.62 17.37 45.19
N ARG A 743 -23.59 17.87 43.94
CA ARG A 743 -22.42 18.54 43.33
C ARG A 743 -22.47 20.08 43.35
N ALA A 744 -23.61 20.70 43.71
CA ALA A 744 -23.71 22.15 43.88
C ALA A 744 -22.88 22.69 45.06
N SER A 745 -22.32 21.84 45.93
CA SER A 745 -21.29 22.23 46.88
C SER A 745 -19.94 22.22 46.18
N ALA A 746 -19.32 23.38 45.98
CA ALA A 746 -17.95 23.51 45.51
C ALA A 746 -17.04 22.52 46.25
N VAL A 747 -16.19 21.78 45.53
CA VAL A 747 -15.29 20.80 46.14
C VAL A 747 -14.30 21.52 47.04
N ALA A 748 -14.60 21.59 48.33
CA ALA A 748 -13.61 21.89 49.35
C ALA A 748 -12.71 20.65 49.43
N GLY A 749 -11.51 20.73 48.88
CA GLY A 749 -10.54 19.65 48.97
C GLY A 749 -9.44 19.70 47.91
N SER A 750 -8.37 18.97 48.16
CA SER A 750 -7.26 18.80 47.21
C SER A 750 -6.67 17.41 47.30
N LEU A 751 -6.05 16.97 46.21
CA LEU A 751 -5.22 15.77 46.13
C LEU A 751 -3.80 16.21 45.74
N ALA A 752 -2.78 15.70 46.41
CA ALA A 752 -1.40 16.01 46.09
C ALA A 752 -0.50 14.78 46.21
N ILE A 753 0.45 14.65 45.29
CA ILE A 753 1.60 13.77 45.44
C ILE A 753 2.59 14.50 46.34
N THR A 754 2.84 13.98 47.54
CA THR A 754 3.76 14.59 48.54
C THR A 754 5.17 14.04 48.45
N SER A 755 5.32 12.85 47.85
CA SER A 755 6.60 12.25 47.45
C SER A 755 6.37 11.45 46.18
N PRO A 756 7.27 11.48 45.18
CA PRO A 756 8.49 12.30 45.12
C PRO A 756 8.19 13.80 44.94
N ALA A 757 9.13 14.66 45.32
CA ALA A 757 9.03 16.09 45.02
C ALA A 757 9.30 16.36 43.53
N PRO A 758 8.73 17.41 42.92
CA PRO A 758 9.06 17.81 41.54
C PRO A 758 10.57 17.97 41.34
N GLY A 759 11.08 17.47 40.21
CA GLY A 759 12.53 17.49 39.91
C GLY A 759 13.33 16.35 40.53
N THR A 760 12.71 15.45 41.31
CA THR A 760 13.39 14.24 41.81
C THR A 760 13.86 13.40 40.64
N GLN A 761 15.17 13.12 40.60
CA GLN A 761 15.77 12.29 39.56
C GLN A 761 15.37 10.83 39.73
N VAL A 762 14.99 10.18 38.64
CA VAL A 762 14.63 8.75 38.62
C VAL A 762 15.41 7.99 37.56
N THR A 763 15.62 6.70 37.79
CA THR A 763 16.35 5.83 36.87
C THR A 763 15.38 4.90 36.13
N PRO A 764 15.52 4.70 34.81
CA PRO A 764 14.70 3.75 34.06
C PRO A 764 14.70 2.35 34.68
N GLY A 765 13.54 1.72 34.73
CA GLY A 765 13.36 0.36 35.29
C GLY A 765 13.48 0.27 36.82
N LYS A 766 13.68 1.37 37.54
CA LYS A 766 13.71 1.39 39.00
C LYS A 766 12.38 1.91 39.58
N PRO A 767 11.95 1.41 40.74
CA PRO A 767 10.79 1.95 41.42
C PRO A 767 11.06 3.33 42.04
N VAL A 768 10.02 4.15 42.14
CA VAL A 768 9.98 5.38 42.95
C VAL A 768 8.80 5.31 43.94
N THR A 769 9.04 5.70 45.19
CA THR A 769 7.99 5.74 46.21
C THR A 769 7.06 6.93 45.95
N VAL A 770 5.80 6.65 45.64
CA VAL A 770 4.75 7.65 45.48
C VAL A 770 3.87 7.64 46.72
N THR A 771 3.75 8.80 47.39
CA THR A 771 2.89 9.02 48.57
C THR A 771 1.93 10.14 48.28
N LEU A 772 0.66 9.94 48.63
CA LEU A 772 -0.40 10.91 48.41
C LEU A 772 -0.96 11.48 49.71
N SER A 773 -1.36 12.75 49.67
CA SER A 773 -2.22 13.36 50.68
C SER A 773 -3.49 13.90 50.04
N ALA A 774 -4.61 13.70 50.74
CA ALA A 774 -5.87 14.35 50.43
C ALA A 774 -6.21 15.30 51.58
N SER A 775 -6.74 16.49 51.28
CA SER A 775 -7.06 17.50 52.29
C SER A 775 -8.39 18.19 52.01
N GLY A 776 -8.82 19.07 52.92
CA GLY A 776 -9.96 19.97 52.74
C GLY A 776 -11.35 19.32 52.70
N GLY A 777 -11.49 18.02 53.00
CA GLY A 777 -12.77 17.31 53.01
C GLY A 777 -12.94 16.27 51.90
N PHE A 778 -11.94 16.14 51.02
CA PHE A 778 -11.85 15.06 50.04
C PHE A 778 -11.18 13.82 50.66
N GLN A 779 -11.83 12.67 50.59
CA GLN A 779 -11.34 11.38 51.12
C GLN A 779 -11.45 10.32 50.03
N PRO A 780 -10.40 10.08 49.23
CA PRO A 780 -10.48 9.12 48.14
C PRO A 780 -10.60 7.70 48.69
N GLU A 781 -11.44 6.88 48.04
CA GLU A 781 -11.50 5.43 48.21
C GLU A 781 -10.66 4.72 47.15
N THR A 782 -10.50 5.34 45.97
CA THR A 782 -9.66 4.83 44.89
C THR A 782 -8.70 5.92 44.42
N VAL A 783 -7.42 5.59 44.27
CA VAL A 783 -6.42 6.45 43.68
C VAL A 783 -5.77 5.76 42.50
N ILE A 784 -5.75 6.43 41.36
CA ILE A 784 -5.08 5.98 40.14
C ILE A 784 -3.86 6.86 39.93
N ILE A 785 -2.67 6.28 40.01
CA ILE A 785 -1.39 6.94 39.73
C ILE A 785 -1.00 6.57 38.31
N VAL A 786 -0.72 7.57 37.48
CA VAL A 786 -0.34 7.37 36.07
C VAL A 786 0.96 8.09 35.76
N GLY A 787 1.73 7.52 34.82
CA GLY A 787 2.86 8.19 34.20
C GLY A 787 3.72 7.28 33.34
N GLY A 788 4.31 7.84 32.29
CA GLY A 788 5.23 7.11 31.39
C GLY A 788 4.62 5.87 30.72
N GLY A 789 3.30 5.85 30.46
CA GLY A 789 2.63 4.67 29.89
C GLY A 789 2.19 3.61 30.91
N SER A 790 2.47 3.83 32.20
CA SER A 790 2.12 2.91 33.29
C SER A 790 1.03 3.48 34.19
N ALA A 791 0.27 2.61 34.83
CA ALA A 791 -0.75 2.98 35.81
C ALA A 791 -0.79 2.01 36.99
N THR A 792 -0.95 2.55 38.20
CA THR A 792 -1.13 1.79 39.44
C THR A 792 -2.42 2.24 40.12
N ILE A 793 -3.27 1.30 40.51
CA ILE A 793 -4.54 1.57 41.18
C ILE A 793 -4.42 1.14 42.65
N LEU A 794 -4.83 2.02 43.56
CA LEU A 794 -4.87 1.78 45.01
C LEU A 794 -6.31 1.97 45.48
N GLU A 795 -6.88 0.99 46.16
CA GLU A 795 -8.29 1.01 46.62
C GLU A 795 -8.43 1.12 48.15
N VAL A 796 -7.31 1.23 48.88
CA VAL A 796 -7.29 1.31 50.35
C VAL A 796 -6.15 2.23 50.81
N ALA A 797 -6.42 3.02 51.86
CA ALA A 797 -5.41 3.86 52.51
C ALA A 797 -4.46 3.03 53.43
N PRO A 798 -3.19 3.45 53.64
CA PRO A 798 -2.54 4.64 53.11
C PRO A 798 -2.22 4.52 51.61
N PHE A 799 -2.44 5.61 50.87
CA PHE A 799 -2.15 5.67 49.43
C PHE A 799 -0.66 5.93 49.18
N THR A 800 0.15 4.91 49.49
CA THR A 800 1.59 4.86 49.24
C THR A 800 1.92 3.61 48.43
N THR A 801 2.72 3.75 47.37
CA THR A 801 3.12 2.62 46.54
C THR A 801 4.49 2.81 45.87
N GLN A 802 5.09 1.71 45.42
CA GLN A 802 6.27 1.72 44.57
C GLN A 802 5.82 1.78 43.11
N PHE A 803 5.96 2.96 42.48
CA PHE A 803 5.64 3.15 41.07
C PHE A 803 6.86 2.77 40.21
N GLN A 804 6.72 1.81 39.30
CA GLN A 804 7.82 1.39 38.44
C GLN A 804 8.03 2.40 37.31
N ILE A 805 9.23 2.96 37.22
CA ILE A 805 9.61 3.78 36.07
C ILE A 805 9.85 2.86 34.87
N PRO A 806 9.26 3.13 33.69
CA PRO A 806 9.45 2.30 32.50
C PRO A 806 10.94 2.13 32.16
N VAL A 807 11.34 0.93 31.73
CA VAL A 807 12.72 0.66 31.25
C VAL A 807 13.07 1.51 30.02
N GLN A 808 12.04 1.89 29.25
CA GLN A 808 12.13 2.70 28.05
C GLN A 808 12.16 4.22 28.31
N ALA A 809 11.96 4.66 29.56
CA ALA A 809 11.86 6.07 29.87
C ALA A 809 13.16 6.83 29.55
N ILE A 810 13.03 8.00 28.93
CA ILE A 810 14.07 9.00 28.64
C ILE A 810 13.48 10.41 28.73
N GLY A 811 14.35 11.41 28.92
CA GLY A 811 13.93 12.80 29.12
C GLY A 811 13.29 12.98 30.49
N SER A 812 11.96 12.99 30.56
CA SER A 812 11.22 13.13 31.81
C SER A 812 9.99 12.22 31.86
N VAL A 813 9.63 11.76 33.06
CA VAL A 813 8.36 11.08 33.33
C VAL A 813 7.46 12.04 34.07
N GLU A 814 6.29 12.31 33.49
CA GLU A 814 5.24 13.07 34.14
C GLU A 814 4.34 12.12 34.95
N LEU A 815 4.23 12.38 36.25
CA LEU A 815 3.36 11.66 37.17
C LEU A 815 2.16 12.52 37.56
N ALA A 816 0.97 11.93 37.55
CA ALA A 816 -0.20 12.51 38.18
C ALA A 816 -1.02 11.43 38.89
N ALA A 817 -1.84 11.85 39.84
CA ALA A 817 -2.76 10.98 40.53
C ALA A 817 -4.19 11.48 40.43
N PHE A 818 -5.12 10.54 40.35
CA PHE A 818 -6.54 10.78 40.20
C PHE A 818 -7.28 10.05 41.31
N GLY A 819 -7.85 10.81 42.24
CA GLY A 819 -8.60 10.28 43.38
C GLY A 819 -10.10 10.24 43.07
N ILE A 820 -10.76 9.16 43.48
CA ILE A 820 -12.20 8.98 43.41
C ILE A 820 -12.67 8.67 44.83
N ASP A 821 -13.65 9.42 45.35
CA ASP A 821 -14.24 9.17 46.67
C ASP A 821 -15.56 8.38 46.60
N SER A 822 -16.14 8.11 47.78
CA SER A 822 -17.39 7.36 47.94
C SER A 822 -18.61 7.99 47.26
N LEU A 823 -18.53 9.29 46.93
CA LEU A 823 -19.58 10.03 46.22
C LEU A 823 -19.31 10.09 44.70
N GLY A 824 -18.24 9.44 44.22
CA GLY A 824 -17.84 9.46 42.82
C GLY A 824 -17.29 10.82 42.37
N ARG A 825 -16.79 11.66 43.29
CA ARG A 825 -16.10 12.92 42.95
C ARG A 825 -14.68 12.60 42.51
N LEU A 826 -14.24 13.22 41.41
CA LEU A 826 -12.91 13.04 40.84
C LEU A 826 -12.06 14.29 41.08
N LEU A 827 -10.89 14.12 41.69
CA LEU A 827 -9.86 15.16 41.73
C LEU A 827 -8.56 14.65 41.12
N SER A 828 -7.85 15.51 40.40
CA SER A 828 -6.47 15.29 39.97
C SER A 828 -5.49 15.98 40.91
N SER A 829 -4.31 15.39 41.07
CA SER A 829 -3.17 16.07 41.66
C SER A 829 -2.53 17.01 40.63
N PRO A 830 -1.79 18.05 41.06
CA PRO A 830 -0.80 18.69 40.21
C PRO A 830 0.17 17.66 39.62
N HIS A 831 0.67 17.92 38.42
CA HIS A 831 1.62 17.05 37.75
C HIS A 831 3.00 17.17 38.40
N VAL A 832 3.66 16.03 38.63
CA VAL A 832 5.02 15.94 39.16
C VAL A 832 5.93 15.48 38.02
N ILE A 833 6.79 16.38 37.55
CA ILE A 833 7.78 16.09 36.50
C ILE A 833 9.03 15.50 37.15
N LEU A 834 9.42 14.31 36.71
CA LEU A 834 10.59 13.58 37.19
C LEU A 834 11.63 13.47 36.06
N PRO A 835 12.78 14.16 36.17
CA PRO A 835 13.89 13.99 35.23
C PRO A 835 14.41 12.54 35.27
N VAL A 836 14.54 11.94 34.09
CA VAL A 836 15.07 10.59 33.94
C VAL A 836 16.58 10.66 33.79
N VAL A 837 17.32 10.01 34.68
CA VAL A 837 18.78 9.94 34.65
C VAL A 837 19.19 8.50 34.33
N SER A 838 19.86 8.33 33.19
CA SER A 838 20.43 7.07 32.74
C SER A 838 21.92 7.27 32.42
N SER A 839 22.76 6.29 32.78
CA SER A 839 24.16 6.23 32.34
C SER A 839 24.29 5.66 30.93
N ALA A 840 23.21 5.07 30.38
CA ALA A 840 23.22 4.48 29.05
C ALA A 840 23.40 5.57 27.98
N GLN A 841 24.37 5.38 27.10
CA GLN A 841 24.67 6.28 25.99
C GLN A 841 23.99 5.78 24.72
N LEU A 842 23.57 6.69 23.84
CA LEU A 842 23.04 6.34 22.52
C LEU A 842 24.20 5.76 21.67
N SER A 843 24.04 4.52 21.21
CA SER A 843 25.06 3.83 20.39
C SER A 843 24.75 3.88 18.90
N SER A 844 23.48 3.80 18.51
CA SER A 844 23.05 3.86 17.10
C SER A 844 21.60 4.31 16.99
N ILE A 845 21.20 4.83 15.83
CA ILE A 845 19.82 5.18 15.50
C ILE A 845 19.30 4.20 14.43
N GLN A 846 18.02 3.83 14.52
CA GLN A 846 17.32 3.03 13.53
C GLN A 846 16.00 3.72 13.17
N VAL A 847 15.76 3.94 11.88
CA VAL A 847 14.44 4.34 11.37
C VAL A 847 13.64 3.05 11.13
N LEU A 848 12.62 2.81 11.95
CA LEU A 848 11.93 1.51 11.99
C LEU A 848 11.19 1.16 10.72
N ASN A 849 10.62 2.17 10.06
CA ASN A 849 9.96 1.98 8.79
C ASN A 849 10.95 2.07 7.60
N GLY A 850 12.22 2.39 7.84
CA GLY A 850 13.29 2.42 6.84
C GLY A 850 13.07 3.46 5.74
N ASP A 851 13.57 3.16 4.55
CA ASP A 851 13.39 3.96 3.34
C ASP A 851 11.89 4.19 3.05
N ALA A 852 11.57 5.36 2.49
CA ALA A 852 10.21 5.76 2.17
C ALA A 852 9.96 5.76 0.67
N THR A 853 8.85 5.15 0.25
CA THR A 853 8.38 5.26 -1.14
C THR A 853 7.00 5.92 -1.14
N LEU A 854 6.98 7.24 -1.31
CA LEU A 854 5.76 8.00 -1.32
C LEU A 854 5.07 7.85 -2.69
N PRO A 855 3.76 7.55 -2.72
CA PRO A 855 3.04 7.40 -3.97
C PRO A 855 3.07 8.63 -4.88
N GLY A 856 3.27 9.83 -4.33
CA GLY A 856 3.63 11.04 -5.07
C GLY A 856 3.33 12.32 -4.30
N GLN A 857 3.06 13.42 -5.00
CA GLN A 857 2.82 14.73 -4.37
C GLN A 857 1.69 14.68 -3.33
N GLY A 858 1.91 15.29 -2.16
CA GLY A 858 0.97 15.36 -1.05
C GLY A 858 0.90 14.10 -0.20
N SER A 859 1.49 12.98 -0.65
CA SER A 859 1.54 11.75 0.15
C SER A 859 2.38 11.98 1.40
N LYS A 860 1.89 11.52 2.55
CA LYS A 860 2.57 11.71 3.84
C LYS A 860 2.98 10.38 4.46
N ARG A 861 4.06 10.41 5.22
CA ARG A 861 4.52 9.28 6.04
C ARG A 861 5.19 9.77 7.31
N LYS A 862 4.77 9.26 8.46
CA LYS A 862 5.43 9.52 9.74
C LYS A 862 6.65 8.60 9.89
N LEU A 863 7.83 9.16 10.15
CA LEU A 863 8.99 8.36 10.54
C LEU A 863 8.92 7.99 12.01
N VAL A 864 9.34 6.76 12.31
CA VAL A 864 9.50 6.28 13.69
C VAL A 864 10.98 5.96 13.90
N VAL A 865 11.60 6.62 14.86
CA VAL A 865 13.04 6.60 15.10
C VAL A 865 13.34 6.02 16.48
N ASN A 866 14.11 4.95 16.50
CA ASN A 866 14.60 4.32 17.72
C ASN A 866 16.08 4.59 17.94
N GLY A 867 16.44 4.89 19.18
CA GLY A 867 17.81 4.87 19.65
C GLY A 867 18.13 3.54 20.32
N LYS A 868 19.20 2.88 19.88
CA LYS A 868 19.81 1.76 20.60
C LYS A 868 20.80 2.32 21.60
N TYR A 869 20.66 1.97 22.87
CA TYR A 869 21.51 2.45 23.94
C TYR A 869 22.47 1.35 24.44
N THR A 870 23.54 1.76 25.14
CA THR A 870 24.56 0.84 25.69
C THR A 870 24.05 -0.14 26.74
N ASP A 871 22.84 0.05 27.26
CA ASP A 871 22.14 -0.90 28.12
C ASP A 871 21.33 -1.97 27.35
N GLY A 872 21.39 -1.95 26.02
CA GLY A 872 20.70 -2.89 25.14
C GLY A 872 19.22 -2.56 24.91
N VAL A 873 18.72 -1.45 25.47
CA VAL A 873 17.32 -1.05 25.37
C VAL A 873 17.09 -0.14 24.17
N LEU A 874 16.06 -0.44 23.37
CA LEU A 874 15.61 0.36 22.22
C LEU A 874 14.55 1.37 22.66
N ARG A 875 14.84 2.66 22.55
CA ARG A 875 13.94 3.74 22.99
C ARG A 875 13.46 4.57 21.81
N ASP A 876 12.17 4.90 21.78
CA ASP A 876 11.59 5.82 20.80
C ASP A 876 12.12 7.24 21.07
N ILE A 877 12.88 7.76 20.12
CA ILE A 877 13.45 9.11 20.13
C ILE A 877 12.86 9.97 19.01
N SER A 878 11.71 9.59 18.44
CA SER A 878 11.15 10.28 17.27
C SER A 878 10.86 11.75 17.52
N SER A 879 10.57 12.12 18.77
CA SER A 879 10.21 13.47 19.17
C SER A 879 11.40 14.44 19.16
N PRO A 880 11.27 15.64 18.60
CA PRO A 880 12.29 16.68 18.68
C PRO A 880 12.53 17.15 20.13
N ALA A 881 11.56 16.96 21.03
CA ALA A 881 11.75 17.24 22.46
C ALA A 881 12.80 16.34 23.14
N LEU A 882 13.19 15.23 22.48
CA LEU A 882 14.24 14.32 22.92
C LEU A 882 15.59 14.60 22.22
N GLY A 883 15.70 15.72 21.49
CA GLY A 883 16.93 16.14 20.79
C GLY A 883 17.11 15.56 19.40
N THR A 884 16.09 14.90 18.84
CA THR A 884 16.15 14.37 17.47
C THR A 884 15.86 15.46 16.44
N LEU A 885 16.74 15.57 15.46
CA LEU A 885 16.67 16.52 14.35
C LEU A 885 16.49 15.76 13.05
N TYR A 886 15.59 16.26 12.21
CA TYR A 886 15.32 15.74 10.87
C TYR A 886 15.65 16.81 9.83
N SER A 887 16.26 16.41 8.73
CA SER A 887 16.46 17.28 7.55
C SER A 887 16.29 16.48 6.26
N SER A 888 15.93 17.16 5.18
CA SER A 888 15.93 16.57 3.84
C SER A 888 17.00 17.22 2.97
N SER A 889 17.69 16.41 2.16
CA SER A 889 18.67 16.90 1.18
C SER A 889 17.99 17.65 0.02
N ASN A 890 16.71 17.39 -0.29
CA ASN A 890 16.00 18.07 -1.36
C ASN A 890 14.49 18.30 -1.07
N ASN A 891 14.19 19.47 -0.50
CA ASN A 891 12.82 19.90 -0.20
C ASN A 891 11.92 20.12 -1.44
N SER A 892 12.47 20.18 -2.66
CA SER A 892 11.66 20.22 -3.88
C SER A 892 11.08 18.85 -4.22
N VAL A 893 11.71 17.76 -3.74
CA VAL A 893 11.25 16.38 -3.92
C VAL A 893 10.44 15.92 -2.71
N ALA A 894 10.97 16.06 -1.50
CA ALA A 894 10.29 15.67 -0.28
C ALA A 894 10.66 16.60 0.88
N THR A 895 9.67 17.02 1.67
CA THR A 895 9.89 17.82 2.88
C THR A 895 9.69 16.96 4.12
N ILE A 896 10.41 17.28 5.20
CA ILE A 896 10.20 16.67 6.51
C ILE A 896 9.97 17.74 7.58
N THR A 897 9.00 17.50 8.46
CA THR A 897 8.72 18.37 9.61
C THR A 897 9.62 18.03 10.81
N ALA A 898 9.71 18.93 11.80
CA ALA A 898 10.53 18.71 13.00
C ALA A 898 10.10 17.50 13.84
N ASP A 899 8.85 17.08 13.74
CA ASP A 899 8.33 15.87 14.37
C ASP A 899 8.57 14.59 13.53
N GLY A 900 9.19 14.68 12.35
CA GLY A 900 9.54 13.53 11.52
C GLY A 900 8.44 13.11 10.53
N THR A 901 7.56 14.02 10.12
CA THR A 901 6.51 13.73 9.12
C THR A 901 7.00 14.10 7.71
N LEU A 902 7.21 13.08 6.87
CA LEU A 902 7.56 13.24 5.46
C LEU A 902 6.34 13.63 4.63
N THR A 903 6.56 14.47 3.62
CA THR A 903 5.57 14.82 2.59
C THR A 903 6.25 14.83 1.22
N GLY A 904 5.67 14.12 0.25
CA GLY A 904 6.13 14.14 -1.14
C GLY A 904 5.72 15.44 -1.82
N VAL A 905 6.64 16.06 -2.57
CA VAL A 905 6.44 17.34 -3.25
C VAL A 905 6.44 17.15 -4.76
N SER A 906 7.46 16.51 -5.32
CA SER A 906 7.53 16.16 -6.74
C SER A 906 8.18 14.81 -6.93
N LYS A 907 7.95 14.20 -8.11
CA LYS A 907 8.67 12.99 -8.50
C LYS A 907 10.19 13.21 -8.35
N GLY A 908 10.86 12.27 -7.72
CA GLY A 908 12.30 12.34 -7.51
C GLY A 908 12.75 11.51 -6.32
N VAL A 909 14.01 11.68 -5.95
CA VAL A 909 14.59 11.07 -4.76
C VAL A 909 15.22 12.15 -3.89
N ALA A 910 15.08 12.01 -2.58
CA ALA A 910 15.75 12.83 -1.58
C ALA A 910 16.26 11.92 -0.45
N THR A 911 17.23 12.39 0.30
CA THR A 911 17.72 11.73 1.51
C THR A 911 17.22 12.47 2.72
N VAL A 912 16.89 11.73 3.76
CA VAL A 912 16.45 12.29 5.03
C VAL A 912 17.43 11.89 6.11
N MET A 913 18.08 12.88 6.70
CA MET A 913 19.00 12.71 7.82
C MET A 913 18.22 12.73 9.13
N VAL A 914 18.61 11.83 10.03
CA VAL A 914 18.08 11.72 11.39
C VAL A 914 19.25 11.76 12.36
N ARG A 915 19.29 12.78 13.23
CA ARG A 915 20.38 12.98 14.18
C ARG A 915 19.87 13.13 15.60
N ASN A 916 20.58 12.55 16.56
CA ASN A 916 20.38 12.82 17.99
C ASN A 916 21.75 12.91 18.68
N GLY A 917 22.11 14.10 19.16
CA GLY A 917 23.46 14.36 19.69
C GLY A 917 24.55 14.20 18.63
N THR A 918 25.52 13.30 18.87
CA THR A 918 26.60 12.97 17.93
C THR A 918 26.31 11.74 17.06
N VAL A 919 25.17 11.07 17.28
CA VAL A 919 24.79 9.87 16.53
C VAL A 919 23.82 10.28 15.42
N LEU A 920 24.06 9.80 14.21
CA LEU A 920 23.23 10.08 13.04
C LEU A 920 22.96 8.80 12.23
N THR A 921 21.93 8.86 11.39
CA THR A 921 21.60 7.87 10.36
C THR A 921 20.85 8.59 9.23
N SER A 922 20.61 7.91 8.12
CA SER A 922 19.86 8.45 6.99
C SER A 922 18.98 7.39 6.34
N ILE A 923 17.92 7.84 5.67
CA ILE A 923 17.06 7.00 4.82
C ILE A 923 16.86 7.64 3.45
N THR A 924 16.56 6.81 2.47
CA THR A 924 16.16 7.27 1.13
C THR A 924 14.65 7.53 1.08
N VAL A 925 14.25 8.62 0.43
CA VAL A 925 12.84 8.94 0.14
C VAL A 925 12.65 9.03 -1.37
N THR A 926 11.95 8.05 -1.94
CA THR A 926 11.53 8.07 -3.34
C THR A 926 10.11 8.56 -3.44
N VAL A 927 9.86 9.57 -4.26
CA VAL A 927 8.53 10.10 -4.55
C VAL A 927 8.15 9.68 -5.96
N GLY A 928 7.11 8.85 -6.07
CA GLY A 928 6.58 8.35 -7.33
C GLY A 928 5.72 9.38 -8.07
N ASP A 929 5.23 8.98 -9.25
CA ASP A 929 4.11 9.66 -9.89
C ASP A 929 2.86 9.39 -9.04
N ALA A 930 2.21 10.46 -8.54
CA ALA A 930 1.07 10.39 -7.62
C ALA A 930 0.22 9.14 -7.88
N SER A 931 0.09 8.26 -6.88
CA SER A 931 -0.96 7.24 -6.86
C SER A 931 -2.25 7.94 -7.22
N ALA A 932 -2.83 7.54 -8.35
CA ALA A 932 -4.11 8.07 -8.76
C ALA A 932 -5.09 7.82 -7.60
N ALA A 933 -5.47 8.89 -6.90
CA ALA A 933 -6.67 8.88 -6.07
C ALA A 933 -7.78 8.20 -6.88
N PRO A 934 -8.62 7.34 -6.28
CA PRO A 934 -9.56 6.51 -7.02
C PRO A 934 -10.37 7.36 -7.99
N CYS A 935 -10.09 7.22 -9.29
CA CYS A 935 -10.80 7.93 -10.32
C CYS A 935 -12.07 7.15 -10.67
N ILE A 936 -13.19 7.85 -10.82
CA ILE A 936 -14.38 7.28 -11.43
C ILE A 936 -14.11 7.25 -12.94
N ALA A 937 -13.94 6.05 -13.49
CA ALA A 937 -13.76 5.85 -14.92
C ALA A 937 -15.14 5.83 -15.62
N VAL A 938 -15.43 6.88 -16.38
CA VAL A 938 -16.63 6.97 -17.21
C VAL A 938 -16.28 6.43 -18.59
N ARG A 939 -16.79 5.24 -18.93
CA ARG A 939 -16.54 4.51 -20.18
C ARG A 939 -17.86 4.01 -20.79
N LEU A 940 -18.64 4.94 -21.34
CA LEU A 940 -19.99 4.68 -21.90
C LEU A 940 -20.05 4.95 -23.42
N GLY A 941 -18.92 4.74 -24.12
CA GLY A 941 -18.79 5.03 -25.55
C GLY A 941 -18.94 3.82 -26.49
N GLU A 942 -18.96 2.59 -25.96
CA GLU A 942 -18.96 1.37 -26.78
C GLU A 942 -20.31 1.10 -27.46
N TYR A 943 -21.42 1.30 -26.76
CA TYR A 943 -22.77 0.99 -27.23
C TYR A 943 -23.60 2.25 -27.41
N ASN A 944 -24.39 2.27 -28.48
CA ASN A 944 -25.39 3.31 -28.70
C ASN A 944 -26.67 2.98 -27.91
N LEU A 945 -26.95 1.70 -27.68
CA LEU A 945 -27.96 1.21 -26.75
C LEU A 945 -27.49 -0.09 -26.07
N PHE A 946 -27.51 -0.09 -24.74
CA PHE A 946 -27.19 -1.24 -23.89
C PHE A 946 -28.25 -1.40 -22.80
N VAL A 947 -29.00 -2.50 -22.81
CA VAL A 947 -30.02 -2.77 -21.78
C VAL A 947 -29.80 -4.11 -21.10
N LEU A 948 -30.07 -4.16 -19.80
CA LEU A 948 -29.87 -5.38 -18.99
C LEU A 948 -30.93 -6.45 -19.23
N GLU A 949 -32.12 -6.03 -19.66
CA GLU A 949 -33.28 -6.87 -19.93
C GLU A 949 -33.69 -6.73 -21.40
N ASP A 950 -34.90 -6.26 -21.69
CA ASP A 950 -35.50 -6.30 -23.02
C ASP A 950 -35.37 -4.97 -23.78
N TYR A 951 -35.21 -5.05 -25.10
CA TYR A 951 -35.44 -3.95 -26.05
C TYR A 951 -36.56 -4.30 -27.02
N LEU A 952 -37.71 -3.63 -26.90
CA LEU A 952 -38.93 -3.95 -27.64
C LEU A 952 -39.46 -2.77 -28.45
N GLN A 953 -40.04 -3.07 -29.63
CA GLN A 953 -40.64 -2.08 -30.54
C GLN A 953 -39.63 -1.08 -31.13
N GLY A 954 -38.36 -1.49 -31.14
CA GLY A 954 -37.27 -0.66 -31.64
C GLY A 954 -37.30 -0.49 -33.15
N ASN A 955 -36.72 0.62 -33.60
CA ASN A 955 -36.61 0.98 -35.00
C ASN A 955 -35.12 1.15 -35.39
N GLU A 956 -34.57 2.37 -35.42
CA GLU A 956 -33.21 2.61 -35.87
C GLU A 956 -32.23 2.85 -34.70
N VAL A 957 -31.07 2.21 -34.74
CA VAL A 957 -29.92 2.44 -33.85
C VAL A 957 -28.65 2.51 -34.70
N GLN A 958 -28.10 3.70 -34.89
CA GLN A 958 -26.99 3.94 -35.83
C GLN A 958 -25.67 3.25 -35.44
N GLY A 959 -25.47 2.97 -34.14
CA GLY A 959 -24.32 2.26 -33.58
C GLY A 959 -24.60 0.83 -33.11
N LYS A 960 -23.82 0.37 -32.12
CA LYS A 960 -23.97 -0.97 -31.53
C LYS A 960 -25.16 -1.04 -30.56
N LEU A 961 -25.80 -2.21 -30.55
CA LEU A 961 -26.95 -2.54 -29.72
C LEU A 961 -26.70 -3.82 -28.91
N ALA A 962 -27.00 -3.80 -27.61
CA ALA A 962 -27.01 -5.00 -26.78
C ALA A 962 -28.20 -5.02 -25.81
N ALA A 963 -28.86 -6.17 -25.67
CA ALA A 963 -29.91 -6.42 -24.68
C ALA A 963 -29.70 -7.77 -23.99
N GLY A 964 -29.78 -7.81 -22.66
CA GLY A 964 -29.54 -9.01 -21.87
C GLY A 964 -30.61 -10.09 -22.01
N ARG A 965 -31.81 -9.72 -22.46
CA ARG A 965 -32.91 -10.63 -22.78
C ARG A 965 -33.33 -10.45 -24.24
N ASN A 966 -34.58 -10.07 -24.50
CA ASN A 966 -35.16 -10.14 -25.82
C ASN A 966 -34.95 -8.83 -26.61
N VAL A 967 -34.73 -8.96 -27.91
CA VAL A 967 -34.72 -7.84 -28.87
C VAL A 967 -35.83 -8.06 -29.89
N SER A 968 -36.68 -7.05 -30.09
CA SER A 968 -37.74 -7.06 -31.11
C SER A 968 -37.74 -5.76 -31.91
N LEU A 969 -37.37 -5.84 -33.19
CA LEU A 969 -37.24 -4.70 -34.10
C LEU A 969 -38.14 -4.85 -35.35
N GLN A 970 -38.72 -3.74 -35.80
CA GLN A 970 -39.52 -3.67 -37.03
C GLN A 970 -39.16 -2.42 -37.83
N ASN A 971 -39.06 -2.53 -39.16
CA ASN A 971 -38.69 -1.42 -40.06
C ASN A 971 -37.32 -0.82 -39.74
N PHE A 972 -36.36 -1.66 -39.33
CA PHE A 972 -35.19 -1.26 -38.55
C PHE A 972 -33.89 -1.11 -39.34
N SER A 973 -32.93 -0.38 -38.76
CA SER A 973 -31.53 -0.36 -39.20
C SER A 973 -30.61 -0.29 -37.98
N VAL A 974 -29.67 -1.25 -37.85
CA VAL A 974 -28.70 -1.29 -36.74
C VAL A 974 -27.27 -1.23 -37.26
N GLY A 975 -26.47 -0.30 -36.74
CA GLY A 975 -25.04 -0.19 -37.03
C GLY A 975 -24.69 0.46 -38.37
N ALA A 976 -25.65 1.10 -39.05
CA ALA A 976 -25.45 1.66 -40.40
C ALA A 976 -24.37 2.76 -40.45
N MET A 977 -24.15 3.48 -39.34
CA MET A 977 -23.14 4.54 -39.24
C MET A 977 -21.81 4.05 -38.65
N LEU A 978 -21.67 2.75 -38.38
CA LEU A 978 -20.39 2.17 -37.97
C LEU A 978 -19.45 2.05 -39.18
N SER A 979 -18.16 2.24 -38.91
CA SER A 979 -17.07 1.96 -39.87
C SER A 979 -17.22 0.56 -40.47
N GLU A 980 -16.85 0.41 -41.75
CA GLU A 980 -16.86 -0.90 -42.42
C GLU A 980 -16.03 -1.98 -41.72
N LYS A 981 -15.07 -1.58 -40.88
CA LYS A 981 -14.23 -2.49 -40.09
C LYS A 981 -14.85 -2.88 -38.73
N ASP A 982 -15.88 -2.16 -38.26
CA ASP A 982 -16.49 -2.39 -36.95
C ASP A 982 -17.73 -3.29 -37.08
N THR A 983 -17.48 -4.56 -37.42
CA THR A 983 -18.55 -5.56 -37.68
C THR A 983 -18.84 -6.44 -36.47
N THR A 984 -17.96 -6.50 -35.48
CA THR A 984 -18.08 -7.46 -34.37
C THR A 984 -19.15 -7.07 -33.36
N ASN A 985 -20.05 -8.02 -33.05
CA ASN A 985 -21.11 -7.90 -32.04
C ASN A 985 -21.93 -6.59 -32.16
N VAL A 986 -22.27 -6.21 -33.39
CA VAL A 986 -23.05 -4.99 -33.67
C VAL A 986 -24.45 -5.07 -33.06
N LEU A 987 -25.03 -6.27 -33.01
CA LEU A 987 -26.31 -6.53 -32.36
C LEU A 987 -26.21 -7.78 -31.46
N VAL A 988 -26.52 -7.66 -30.18
CA VAL A 988 -26.50 -8.78 -29.23
C VAL A 988 -27.81 -8.89 -28.46
N ALA A 989 -28.46 -10.05 -28.49
CA ALA A 989 -29.61 -10.40 -27.67
C ALA A 989 -29.29 -11.61 -26.78
N GLY A 990 -29.25 -11.45 -25.45
CA GLY A 990 -29.01 -12.58 -24.54
C GLY A 990 -30.15 -13.62 -24.54
N GLY A 991 -31.35 -13.22 -24.97
CA GLY A 991 -32.55 -14.05 -25.10
C GLY A 991 -32.98 -14.26 -26.56
N ASN A 992 -34.25 -13.99 -26.86
CA ASN A 992 -34.80 -14.13 -28.20
C ASN A 992 -34.49 -12.90 -29.07
N LEU A 993 -34.22 -13.13 -30.35
CA LEU A 993 -34.01 -12.09 -31.34
C LEU A 993 -35.12 -12.17 -32.41
N SER A 994 -35.96 -11.14 -32.49
CA SER A 994 -37.05 -11.00 -33.46
C SER A 994 -36.82 -9.79 -34.36
N LEU A 995 -36.64 -10.01 -35.66
CA LEU A 995 -36.31 -8.99 -36.65
C LEU A 995 -37.31 -9.04 -37.82
N ALA A 996 -37.90 -7.91 -38.19
CA ALA A 996 -38.80 -7.80 -39.33
C ALA A 996 -38.50 -6.55 -40.17
N ASN A 997 -38.38 -6.73 -41.49
CA ASN A 997 -38.16 -5.66 -42.48
C ASN A 997 -37.01 -4.69 -42.11
N GLY A 998 -35.74 -5.06 -42.33
CA GLY A 998 -34.63 -4.20 -41.93
C GLY A 998 -33.22 -4.80 -42.11
N SER A 999 -32.20 -4.07 -41.66
CA SER A 999 -30.79 -4.46 -41.86
C SER A 999 -29.93 -4.34 -40.61
N VAL A 1000 -29.05 -5.31 -40.37
CA VAL A 1000 -27.96 -5.22 -39.38
C VAL A 1000 -26.63 -5.10 -40.13
N TRP A 1001 -25.91 -4.00 -39.95
CA TRP A 1001 -24.70 -3.66 -40.70
C TRP A 1001 -23.42 -4.23 -40.07
N GLY A 1002 -23.50 -5.46 -39.57
CA GLY A 1002 -22.44 -6.22 -38.92
C GLY A 1002 -22.96 -7.54 -38.37
N GLU A 1003 -22.25 -8.11 -37.39
CA GLU A 1003 -22.59 -9.37 -36.76
C GLU A 1003 -23.73 -9.23 -35.75
N ALA A 1004 -24.68 -10.17 -35.81
CA ALA A 1004 -25.73 -10.36 -34.83
C ALA A 1004 -25.51 -11.64 -34.02
N ARG A 1005 -25.72 -11.56 -32.70
CA ARG A 1005 -25.64 -12.68 -31.75
C ARG A 1005 -26.94 -12.82 -30.96
N TYR A 1006 -27.42 -14.05 -30.80
CA TYR A 1006 -28.61 -14.35 -29.98
C TYR A 1006 -28.39 -15.54 -29.04
N GLY A 1007 -29.05 -15.55 -27.88
CA GLY A 1007 -28.89 -16.60 -26.87
C GLY A 1007 -29.90 -17.74 -26.97
N LEU A 1008 -31.15 -17.45 -27.33
CA LEU A 1008 -32.25 -18.42 -27.36
C LEU A 1008 -32.79 -18.67 -28.77
N LYS A 1009 -33.88 -17.99 -29.18
CA LYS A 1009 -34.55 -18.20 -30.46
C LYS A 1009 -34.35 -17.01 -31.41
N LEU A 1010 -34.03 -17.30 -32.66
CA LEU A 1010 -34.07 -16.33 -33.77
C LEU A 1010 -35.42 -16.41 -34.50
N THR A 1011 -36.03 -15.26 -34.77
CA THR A 1011 -37.21 -15.10 -35.63
C THR A 1011 -36.95 -13.97 -36.62
N THR A 1012 -36.89 -14.25 -37.91
CA THR A 1012 -36.58 -13.29 -38.98
C THR A 1012 -37.57 -13.44 -40.13
N ASP A 1013 -38.03 -12.34 -40.73
CA ASP A 1013 -38.75 -12.39 -42.01
C ASP A 1013 -37.80 -12.42 -43.23
N THR A 1014 -38.36 -12.55 -44.44
CA THR A 1014 -37.59 -12.63 -45.70
C THR A 1014 -36.88 -11.34 -46.08
N ASN A 1015 -37.22 -10.22 -45.46
CA ASN A 1015 -36.70 -8.89 -45.78
C ASN A 1015 -35.63 -8.41 -44.79
N VAL A 1016 -35.12 -9.29 -43.93
CA VAL A 1016 -33.99 -9.00 -43.03
C VAL A 1016 -32.66 -9.29 -43.71
N THR A 1017 -31.74 -8.33 -43.72
CA THR A 1017 -30.40 -8.49 -44.33
C THR A 1017 -29.25 -8.23 -43.36
N PHE A 1018 -28.09 -8.86 -43.62
CA PHE A 1018 -26.83 -8.68 -42.89
C PHE A 1018 -25.70 -8.32 -43.85
N PRO A 1019 -25.64 -7.08 -44.38
CA PRO A 1019 -24.77 -6.75 -45.53
C PRO A 1019 -23.27 -6.94 -45.28
N ARG A 1020 -22.82 -6.83 -44.02
CA ARG A 1020 -21.41 -6.88 -43.61
C ARG A 1020 -21.17 -7.82 -42.43
N GLY A 1021 -21.99 -8.86 -42.27
CA GLY A 1021 -21.87 -9.77 -41.15
C GLY A 1021 -22.78 -10.98 -41.25
N ASN A 1022 -22.91 -11.71 -40.15
CA ASN A 1022 -23.75 -12.89 -40.06
C ASN A 1022 -24.61 -12.85 -38.79
N VAL A 1023 -25.59 -13.74 -38.74
CA VAL A 1023 -26.35 -14.01 -37.53
C VAL A 1023 -25.99 -15.40 -37.01
N ALA A 1024 -25.62 -15.47 -35.73
CA ALA A 1024 -25.23 -16.73 -35.10
C ALA A 1024 -25.69 -16.75 -33.64
N ARG A 1025 -25.88 -17.96 -33.10
CA ARG A 1025 -26.20 -18.13 -31.69
C ARG A 1025 -24.91 -17.97 -30.86
N ALA A 1026 -24.84 -16.98 -29.98
CA ALA A 1026 -23.75 -16.78 -29.03
C ALA A 1026 -24.15 -15.78 -27.93
N THR A 1027 -23.46 -15.82 -26.80
CA THR A 1027 -23.65 -14.89 -25.66
C THR A 1027 -22.32 -14.23 -25.27
N PRO A 1028 -21.79 -13.30 -26.10
CA PRO A 1028 -20.45 -12.71 -25.91
C PRO A 1028 -20.36 -11.70 -24.75
N ILE A 1029 -21.50 -11.30 -24.15
CA ILE A 1029 -21.58 -10.28 -23.10
C ILE A 1029 -22.12 -10.90 -21.81
N ASN A 1030 -21.44 -10.66 -20.69
CA ASN A 1030 -21.95 -10.98 -19.36
C ASN A 1030 -22.77 -9.78 -18.81
N PHE A 1031 -24.08 -9.78 -19.07
CA PHE A 1031 -24.98 -8.71 -18.65
C PHE A 1031 -25.14 -8.58 -17.13
N ALA A 1032 -24.89 -9.63 -16.36
CA ALA A 1032 -24.94 -9.56 -14.90
C ALA A 1032 -23.79 -8.69 -14.35
N THR A 1033 -22.56 -8.97 -14.79
CA THR A 1033 -21.37 -8.19 -14.42
C THR A 1033 -21.50 -6.75 -14.91
N GLN A 1034 -21.84 -6.55 -16.18
CA GLN A 1034 -22.00 -5.21 -16.75
C GLN A 1034 -23.09 -4.40 -16.04
N GLY A 1035 -24.22 -5.04 -15.67
CA GLY A 1035 -25.28 -4.39 -14.93
C GLY A 1035 -24.85 -3.93 -13.53
N SER A 1036 -24.04 -4.72 -12.83
CA SER A 1036 -23.48 -4.31 -11.54
C SER A 1036 -22.52 -3.13 -11.70
N SER A 1037 -21.64 -3.16 -12.71
CA SER A 1037 -20.74 -2.03 -13.01
C SER A 1037 -21.49 -0.74 -13.33
N LEU A 1038 -22.56 -0.80 -14.14
CA LEU A 1038 -23.37 0.38 -14.48
C LEU A 1038 -24.11 0.95 -13.27
N ARG A 1039 -24.64 0.09 -12.38
CA ARG A 1039 -25.27 0.51 -11.12
C ARG A 1039 -24.28 1.19 -10.18
N THR A 1040 -23.09 0.62 -10.03
CA THR A 1040 -22.00 1.22 -9.24
C THR A 1040 -21.60 2.57 -9.83
N LEU A 1041 -21.33 2.65 -11.13
CA LEU A 1041 -21.00 3.92 -11.79
C LEU A 1041 -22.08 4.98 -11.58
N SER A 1042 -23.35 4.60 -11.73
CA SER A 1042 -24.48 5.51 -11.50
C SER A 1042 -24.54 6.02 -10.06
N SER A 1043 -24.29 5.15 -9.08
CA SER A 1043 -24.20 5.51 -7.67
C SER A 1043 -23.00 6.42 -7.36
N ASP A 1044 -21.83 6.11 -7.91
CA ASP A 1044 -20.59 6.86 -7.69
C ASP A 1044 -20.70 8.28 -8.27
N LEU A 1045 -21.25 8.41 -9.48
CA LEU A 1045 -21.53 9.71 -10.11
C LEU A 1045 -22.56 10.52 -9.31
N ALA A 1046 -23.55 9.86 -8.70
CA ALA A 1046 -24.54 10.50 -7.86
C ALA A 1046 -23.98 10.99 -6.51
N ALA A 1047 -22.88 10.38 -6.04
CA ALA A 1047 -22.19 10.76 -4.80
C ALA A 1047 -21.20 11.92 -4.99
N LEU A 1048 -20.90 12.32 -6.24
CA LEU A 1048 -20.04 13.47 -6.50
C LEU A 1048 -20.65 14.77 -5.96
N PRO A 1049 -19.86 15.63 -5.29
CA PRO A 1049 -20.31 16.95 -4.90
C PRO A 1049 -20.69 17.76 -6.14
N ALA A 1050 -21.85 18.43 -6.10
CA ALA A 1050 -22.21 19.37 -7.16
C ALA A 1050 -21.23 20.55 -7.14
N ASN A 1051 -20.65 20.86 -8.29
CA ASN A 1051 -19.74 22.00 -8.47
C ASN A 1051 -20.25 22.99 -9.54
N GLY A 1052 -21.39 22.68 -10.17
CA GLY A 1052 -22.13 23.58 -11.05
C GLY A 1052 -23.40 24.11 -10.40
N THR A 1053 -23.96 25.17 -10.98
CA THR A 1053 -25.20 25.80 -10.51
C THR A 1053 -26.40 25.29 -11.31
N THR A 1054 -27.46 24.88 -10.62
CA THR A 1054 -28.76 24.50 -11.21
C THR A 1054 -29.79 25.58 -10.88
N THR A 1055 -30.45 26.16 -11.89
CA THR A 1055 -31.57 27.10 -11.72
C THR A 1055 -32.81 26.56 -12.43
N VAL A 1056 -33.95 26.57 -11.74
CA VAL A 1056 -35.25 26.18 -12.31
C VAL A 1056 -36.15 27.41 -12.32
N GLU A 1057 -36.52 27.84 -13.51
CA GLU A 1057 -37.27 29.07 -13.76
C GLU A 1057 -38.78 28.82 -13.78
N SER A 1058 -39.53 29.82 -13.31
CA SER A 1058 -41.00 29.75 -13.24
C SER A 1058 -41.69 29.60 -14.60
N TRP A 1059 -41.03 29.99 -15.69
CA TRP A 1059 -41.53 29.83 -17.07
C TRP A 1059 -41.20 28.46 -17.69
N GLY A 1060 -40.54 27.56 -16.95
CA GLY A 1060 -40.21 26.20 -17.40
C GLY A 1060 -38.75 25.98 -17.84
N GLY A 1061 -37.85 26.94 -17.62
CA GLY A 1061 -36.43 26.79 -17.94
C GLY A 1061 -35.65 26.01 -16.89
N VAL A 1062 -34.86 25.02 -17.29
CA VAL A 1062 -33.87 24.34 -16.44
C VAL A 1062 -32.48 24.74 -16.92
N LEU A 1063 -31.77 25.56 -16.14
CA LEU A 1063 -30.50 26.18 -16.54
C LEU A 1063 -29.35 25.61 -15.69
N LEU A 1064 -28.37 24.99 -16.35
CA LEU A 1064 -27.19 24.39 -15.74
C LEU A 1064 -25.94 25.16 -16.16
N ALA A 1065 -25.21 25.73 -15.21
CA ALA A 1065 -23.99 26.50 -15.47
C ALA A 1065 -22.79 25.97 -14.67
N GLY A 1066 -21.73 25.54 -15.39
CA GLY A 1066 -20.49 25.05 -14.82
C GLY A 1066 -19.27 25.69 -15.47
N THR A 1067 -18.20 25.85 -14.70
CA THR A 1067 -16.95 26.49 -15.15
C THR A 1067 -15.72 25.60 -14.96
N HIS A 1068 -15.88 24.39 -14.41
CA HIS A 1068 -14.76 23.51 -14.11
C HIS A 1068 -14.13 23.01 -15.43
N PRO A 1069 -12.79 23.04 -15.57
CA PRO A 1069 -12.09 22.73 -16.83
C PRO A 1069 -12.06 21.22 -17.18
N LYS A 1070 -12.79 20.38 -16.44
CA LYS A 1070 -12.77 18.92 -16.63
C LYS A 1070 -14.14 18.30 -16.40
N VAL A 1071 -14.71 18.46 -15.21
CA VAL A 1071 -15.97 17.82 -14.82
C VAL A 1071 -16.89 18.81 -14.10
N ASN A 1072 -18.10 18.97 -14.62
CA ASN A 1072 -19.16 19.81 -14.07
C ASN A 1072 -20.32 18.92 -13.61
N VAL A 1073 -20.63 18.93 -12.31
CA VAL A 1073 -21.61 18.06 -11.67
C VAL A 1073 -22.81 18.89 -11.24
N PHE A 1074 -24.00 18.48 -11.68
CA PHE A 1074 -25.28 19.11 -11.40
C PHE A 1074 -26.23 18.12 -10.75
N ASN A 1075 -26.99 18.58 -9.76
CA ASN A 1075 -28.12 17.84 -9.20
C ASN A 1075 -29.42 18.53 -9.65
N VAL A 1076 -30.37 17.76 -10.18
CA VAL A 1076 -31.68 18.24 -10.66
C VAL A 1076 -32.77 17.29 -10.20
N ASN A 1077 -33.86 17.79 -9.60
CA ASN A 1077 -35.00 16.94 -9.28
C ASN A 1077 -35.77 16.56 -10.55
N ALA A 1078 -36.21 15.31 -10.67
CA ALA A 1078 -36.98 14.80 -11.80
C ALA A 1078 -38.29 15.60 -12.04
N SER A 1079 -38.86 16.19 -10.98
CA SER A 1079 -40.03 17.06 -11.08
C SER A 1079 -39.78 18.35 -11.88
N ALA A 1080 -38.54 18.81 -11.98
CA ALA A 1080 -38.19 20.00 -12.75
C ALA A 1080 -38.43 19.83 -14.26
N PHE A 1081 -38.45 18.59 -14.75
CA PHE A 1081 -38.72 18.30 -16.16
C PHE A 1081 -40.21 18.21 -16.49
N LYS A 1082 -41.09 18.18 -15.48
CA LYS A 1082 -42.54 18.17 -15.67
C LYS A 1082 -43.00 19.58 -16.06
N GLY A 1083 -43.28 19.80 -17.34
CA GLY A 1083 -43.66 21.11 -17.88
C GLY A 1083 -42.47 22.01 -18.19
N ALA A 1084 -41.26 21.46 -18.29
CA ALA A 1084 -40.11 22.19 -18.79
C ALA A 1084 -40.34 22.63 -20.25
N THR A 1085 -39.70 23.74 -20.65
CA THR A 1085 -39.71 24.27 -22.03
C THR A 1085 -38.32 24.31 -22.64
N LEU A 1086 -37.28 24.40 -21.80
CA LEU A 1086 -35.87 24.43 -22.22
C LEU A 1086 -34.96 23.81 -21.15
N LEU A 1087 -34.04 22.94 -21.57
CA LEU A 1087 -32.84 22.57 -20.80
C LEU A 1087 -31.61 23.27 -21.40
N SER A 1088 -31.04 24.22 -20.67
CA SER A 1088 -29.83 24.94 -21.08
C SER A 1088 -28.62 24.43 -20.31
N ILE A 1089 -27.53 24.10 -21.00
CA ILE A 1089 -26.27 23.65 -20.40
C ILE A 1089 -25.14 24.56 -20.87
N GLN A 1090 -24.49 25.21 -19.92
CA GLN A 1090 -23.30 26.02 -20.12
C GLN A 1090 -22.11 25.36 -19.43
N ALA A 1091 -21.12 24.93 -20.21
CA ALA A 1091 -19.87 24.37 -19.69
C ALA A 1091 -18.74 24.51 -20.74
N PRO A 1092 -17.46 24.49 -20.32
CA PRO A 1092 -16.34 24.62 -21.25
C PRO A 1092 -16.29 23.46 -22.28
N ALA A 1093 -15.72 23.73 -23.46
CA ALA A 1093 -15.42 22.71 -24.46
C ALA A 1093 -14.56 21.57 -23.87
N ASP A 1094 -14.71 20.37 -24.43
CA ASP A 1094 -13.96 19.16 -24.03
C ASP A 1094 -14.10 18.74 -22.55
N THR A 1095 -15.11 19.26 -21.83
CA THR A 1095 -15.45 18.83 -20.46
C THR A 1095 -16.58 17.79 -20.42
N LEU A 1096 -16.77 17.17 -19.25
CA LEU A 1096 -17.91 16.30 -18.93
C LEU A 1096 -18.89 17.03 -18.01
N ALA A 1097 -20.16 17.12 -18.41
CA ALA A 1097 -21.29 17.54 -17.60
C ALA A 1097 -22.06 16.30 -17.10
N VAL A 1098 -22.00 16.03 -15.80
CA VAL A 1098 -22.76 14.98 -15.13
C VAL A 1098 -24.04 15.59 -14.55
N ILE A 1099 -25.20 15.18 -15.08
CA ILE A 1099 -26.51 15.66 -14.66
C ILE A 1099 -27.19 14.55 -13.87
N ASN A 1100 -27.08 14.62 -12.54
CA ASN A 1100 -27.74 13.70 -11.62
C ASN A 1100 -29.21 14.08 -11.47
N VAL A 1101 -30.10 13.34 -12.14
CA VAL A 1101 -31.55 13.54 -12.07
C VAL A 1101 -32.14 12.67 -10.96
N ARG A 1102 -32.59 13.31 -9.88
CA ARG A 1102 -33.07 12.66 -8.66
C ARG A 1102 -34.57 12.39 -8.70
N GLY A 1103 -34.99 11.16 -8.41
CA GLY A 1103 -36.41 10.74 -8.40
C GLY A 1103 -36.69 9.45 -9.16
N THR A 1104 -37.76 8.76 -8.78
CA THR A 1104 -38.03 7.37 -9.21
C THR A 1104 -38.71 7.23 -10.57
N SER A 1105 -39.41 8.26 -11.05
CA SER A 1105 -40.19 8.23 -12.29
C SER A 1105 -40.10 9.54 -13.10
N PRO A 1106 -38.93 9.90 -13.66
CA PRO A 1106 -38.80 11.08 -14.49
C PRO A 1106 -39.66 11.00 -15.77
N LEU A 1107 -40.23 12.14 -16.16
CA LEU A 1107 -41.04 12.33 -17.36
C LEU A 1107 -40.46 13.48 -18.17
N LEU A 1108 -40.02 13.21 -19.40
CA LEU A 1108 -39.43 14.21 -20.30
C LEU A 1108 -40.25 14.28 -21.60
N THR A 1109 -40.92 15.40 -21.83
CA THR A 1109 -41.83 15.55 -22.97
C THR A 1109 -41.80 16.95 -23.54
N ASN A 1110 -41.63 17.08 -24.85
CA ASN A 1110 -41.90 18.29 -25.63
C ASN A 1110 -41.15 19.57 -25.16
N PHE A 1111 -39.82 19.49 -24.98
CA PHE A 1111 -38.99 20.66 -24.68
C PHE A 1111 -37.62 20.62 -25.37
N GLY A 1112 -37.01 21.79 -25.55
CA GLY A 1112 -35.78 21.96 -26.32
C GLY A 1112 -34.49 21.94 -25.48
N HIS A 1113 -33.35 21.94 -26.16
CA HIS A 1113 -32.01 22.05 -25.57
C HIS A 1113 -31.27 23.29 -26.08
N ALA A 1114 -30.42 23.88 -25.24
CA ALA A 1114 -29.45 24.89 -25.65
C ALA A 1114 -28.09 24.61 -25.01
N PHE A 1115 -27.02 24.68 -25.81
CA PHE A 1115 -25.64 24.52 -25.33
C PHE A 1115 -24.84 25.80 -25.53
N SER A 1116 -24.01 26.14 -24.54
CA SER A 1116 -23.12 27.30 -24.58
C SER A 1116 -21.81 27.02 -23.82
N GLY A 1117 -20.79 27.85 -24.00
CA GLY A 1117 -19.46 27.64 -23.41
C GLY A 1117 -18.57 26.63 -24.15
N GLY A 1118 -19.07 26.01 -25.22
CA GLY A 1118 -18.32 25.09 -26.08
C GLY A 1118 -18.57 23.61 -25.82
N ILE A 1119 -19.39 23.26 -24.82
CA ILE A 1119 -19.82 21.86 -24.60
C ILE A 1119 -20.67 21.32 -25.76
N ASP A 1120 -20.49 20.04 -26.06
CA ASP A 1120 -21.20 19.26 -27.06
C ASP A 1120 -21.86 18.01 -26.44
N GLU A 1121 -22.66 17.28 -27.23
CA GLU A 1121 -23.36 16.08 -26.74
C GLU A 1121 -22.42 14.95 -26.32
N ARG A 1122 -21.16 14.97 -26.80
CA ARG A 1122 -20.10 14.03 -26.39
C ARG A 1122 -19.59 14.31 -24.98
N GLY A 1123 -19.95 15.44 -24.39
CA GLY A 1123 -19.64 15.84 -23.02
C GLY A 1123 -20.81 15.75 -22.06
N ILE A 1124 -21.98 15.23 -22.44
CA ILE A 1124 -23.18 15.27 -21.57
C ILE A 1124 -23.57 13.86 -21.12
N LEU A 1125 -23.67 13.67 -19.80
CA LEU A 1125 -24.12 12.43 -19.17
C LEU A 1125 -25.30 12.68 -18.23
N PHE A 1126 -26.48 12.21 -18.61
CA PHE A 1126 -27.66 12.14 -17.76
C PHE A 1126 -27.59 10.89 -16.89
N ASN A 1127 -27.41 11.08 -15.59
CA ASN A 1127 -27.39 9.99 -14.62
C ASN A 1127 -28.70 9.96 -13.83
N PHE A 1128 -29.39 8.81 -13.86
CA PHE A 1128 -30.68 8.59 -13.18
C PHE A 1128 -30.52 7.51 -12.09
N PRO A 1129 -29.88 7.84 -10.96
CA PRO A 1129 -29.52 6.85 -9.93
C PRO A 1129 -30.74 6.23 -9.24
N ASP A 1130 -31.79 7.04 -9.01
CA ASP A 1130 -32.98 6.64 -8.25
C ASP A 1130 -34.10 6.07 -9.14
N ALA A 1131 -33.98 6.18 -10.47
CA ALA A 1131 -35.08 5.90 -11.39
C ALA A 1131 -35.38 4.39 -11.50
N THR A 1132 -36.64 4.03 -11.27
CA THR A 1132 -37.16 2.68 -11.53
C THR A 1132 -37.99 2.64 -12.82
N THR A 1133 -38.48 3.80 -13.25
CA THR A 1133 -39.07 4.03 -14.57
C THR A 1133 -38.54 5.33 -15.16
N LEU A 1134 -38.49 5.43 -16.49
CA LEU A 1134 -38.15 6.67 -17.21
C LEU A 1134 -39.05 6.76 -18.44
N THR A 1135 -39.82 7.84 -18.56
CA THR A 1135 -40.72 8.04 -19.70
C THR A 1135 -40.27 9.25 -20.51
N ALA A 1136 -40.09 9.04 -21.82
CA ALA A 1136 -39.82 10.11 -22.77
C ALA A 1136 -40.78 10.02 -23.96
N TYR A 1137 -41.34 11.15 -24.37
CA TYR A 1137 -42.28 11.24 -25.50
C TYR A 1137 -42.06 12.54 -26.26
N ASP A 1138 -41.96 12.46 -27.59
CA ASP A 1138 -41.67 13.62 -28.46
C ASP A 1138 -40.51 14.47 -27.91
N TYR A 1139 -39.41 13.79 -27.56
CA TYR A 1139 -38.27 14.36 -26.87
C TYR A 1139 -36.95 13.84 -27.45
N GLY A 1140 -35.91 14.68 -27.43
CA GLY A 1140 -34.58 14.36 -27.94
C GLY A 1140 -33.54 14.38 -26.82
N PHE A 1141 -32.91 13.25 -26.47
CA PHE A 1141 -31.75 13.28 -25.59
C PHE A 1141 -30.50 13.70 -26.37
N TYR A 1142 -29.88 14.81 -26.00
CA TYR A 1142 -28.56 15.21 -26.51
C TYR A 1142 -27.50 14.95 -25.45
N GLY A 1143 -26.92 13.75 -25.47
CA GLY A 1143 -26.04 13.22 -24.45
C GLY A 1143 -26.32 11.74 -24.16
N THR A 1144 -25.45 11.13 -23.35
CA THR A 1144 -25.59 9.73 -22.92
C THR A 1144 -26.47 9.61 -21.68
N VAL A 1145 -27.32 8.59 -21.63
CA VAL A 1145 -28.22 8.28 -20.52
C VAL A 1145 -27.72 7.05 -19.76
N LEU A 1146 -27.54 7.19 -18.45
CA LEU A 1146 -27.24 6.11 -17.52
C LEU A 1146 -28.40 5.96 -16.52
N ALA A 1147 -29.24 4.94 -16.73
CA ALA A 1147 -30.43 4.64 -15.93
C ALA A 1147 -30.54 3.13 -15.63
N PRO A 1148 -29.53 2.52 -14.98
CA PRO A 1148 -29.35 1.06 -14.94
C PRO A 1148 -30.44 0.31 -14.18
N ASN A 1149 -31.26 1.02 -13.40
CA ASN A 1149 -32.40 0.46 -12.64
C ASN A 1149 -33.76 0.71 -13.32
N ALA A 1150 -33.81 1.55 -14.36
CA ALA A 1150 -35.06 2.06 -14.92
C ALA A 1150 -35.56 1.26 -16.12
N ASN A 1151 -36.86 0.93 -16.11
CA ASN A 1151 -37.57 0.52 -17.32
C ASN A 1151 -37.92 1.77 -18.14
N VAL A 1152 -37.33 1.90 -19.33
CA VAL A 1152 -37.47 3.08 -20.19
C VAL A 1152 -38.61 2.88 -21.17
N THR A 1153 -39.55 3.84 -21.23
CA THR A 1153 -40.54 3.95 -22.32
C THR A 1153 -40.22 5.18 -23.15
N PHE A 1154 -39.85 5.00 -24.42
CA PHE A 1154 -39.41 6.10 -25.27
C PHE A 1154 -40.05 6.06 -26.66
N ASN A 1155 -41.03 6.92 -26.91
CA ASN A 1155 -41.79 6.98 -28.16
C ASN A 1155 -41.70 8.35 -28.83
N GLY A 1156 -41.72 8.39 -30.17
CA GLY A 1156 -41.81 9.64 -30.94
C GLY A 1156 -40.60 10.58 -30.84
N GLY A 1157 -39.44 10.10 -30.38
CA GLY A 1157 -38.25 10.91 -30.12
C GLY A 1157 -36.95 10.32 -30.66
N SER A 1158 -35.82 10.89 -30.24
CA SER A 1158 -34.49 10.40 -30.60
C SER A 1158 -33.47 10.59 -29.47
N TRP A 1159 -32.31 9.93 -29.57
CA TRP A 1159 -31.16 10.23 -28.72
C TRP A 1159 -29.89 10.35 -29.54
N VAL A 1160 -29.00 11.24 -29.13
CA VAL A 1160 -27.67 11.47 -29.71
C VAL A 1160 -26.66 11.20 -28.61
N GLY A 1161 -26.14 9.96 -28.55
CA GLY A 1161 -25.43 9.45 -27.37
C GLY A 1161 -25.64 7.95 -27.16
N GLY A 1162 -25.27 7.43 -25.98
CA GLY A 1162 -25.66 6.09 -25.55
C GLY A 1162 -26.91 6.09 -24.66
N ILE A 1163 -27.65 4.97 -24.61
CA ILE A 1163 -28.59 4.68 -23.51
C ILE A 1163 -28.17 3.39 -22.82
N TYR A 1164 -27.93 3.47 -21.52
CA TYR A 1164 -27.56 2.36 -20.64
C TYR A 1164 -28.65 2.20 -19.58
N ALA A 1165 -29.51 1.19 -19.71
CA ALA A 1165 -30.71 1.08 -18.87
C ALA A 1165 -31.07 -0.35 -18.46
N ARG A 1166 -32.09 -0.51 -17.61
CA ARG A 1166 -32.62 -1.84 -17.29
C ARG A 1166 -33.33 -2.45 -18.48
N SER A 1167 -34.25 -1.72 -19.10
CA SER A 1167 -34.97 -2.15 -20.31
C SER A 1167 -35.37 -0.92 -21.14
N LEU A 1168 -35.70 -1.12 -22.41
CA LEU A 1168 -36.26 -0.07 -23.26
C LEU A 1168 -37.43 -0.60 -24.10
N LYS A 1169 -38.53 0.16 -24.13
CA LYS A 1169 -39.67 -0.09 -25.01
C LYS A 1169 -40.04 1.19 -25.77
N GLY A 1170 -40.13 1.10 -27.09
CA GLY A 1170 -40.64 2.17 -27.93
C GLY A 1170 -39.81 2.39 -29.20
N ASN A 1171 -40.28 3.32 -30.03
CA ASN A 1171 -39.83 3.52 -31.41
C ASN A 1171 -38.85 4.69 -31.60
N ALA A 1172 -38.25 5.22 -30.53
CA ALA A 1172 -37.27 6.28 -30.63
C ALA A 1172 -36.03 5.86 -31.44
N VAL A 1173 -35.39 6.83 -32.11
CA VAL A 1173 -34.23 6.61 -33.01
C VAL A 1173 -32.92 6.97 -32.30
N GLY A 1174 -31.92 6.07 -32.38
CA GLY A 1174 -30.59 6.29 -31.84
C GLY A 1174 -29.59 6.78 -32.87
N HIS A 1175 -29.07 7.99 -32.67
CA HIS A 1175 -27.98 8.56 -33.46
C HIS A 1175 -26.62 8.30 -32.81
N LEU A 1176 -25.62 7.99 -33.65
CA LEU A 1176 -24.28 7.64 -33.17
C LEU A 1176 -23.50 8.91 -32.78
N SER A 1177 -23.35 9.14 -31.48
CA SER A 1177 -22.34 10.04 -30.92
C SER A 1177 -21.80 9.40 -29.64
N ARG A 1178 -20.49 9.22 -29.53
CA ARG A 1178 -19.87 8.50 -28.40
C ARG A 1178 -19.55 9.49 -27.28
N LEU A 1179 -19.92 9.16 -26.05
CA LEU A 1179 -19.47 9.90 -24.87
C LEU A 1179 -17.94 9.85 -24.81
N ARG A 1180 -17.30 10.98 -24.51
CA ARG A 1180 -15.85 11.04 -24.28
C ARG A 1180 -15.49 10.28 -23.01
N ASP A 1181 -14.53 9.36 -23.13
CA ASP A 1181 -13.96 8.67 -21.98
C ASP A 1181 -13.33 9.70 -21.04
N THR A 1182 -13.73 9.64 -19.76
CA THR A 1182 -13.32 10.63 -18.76
C THR A 1182 -12.99 9.93 -17.45
N ASP A 1183 -11.86 10.30 -16.84
CA ASP A 1183 -11.51 9.90 -15.47
C ASP A 1183 -11.71 11.05 -14.50
N ILE A 1184 -12.61 10.83 -13.54
CA ILE A 1184 -12.94 11.79 -12.48
C ILE A 1184 -12.15 11.40 -11.22
N CYS A 1185 -10.94 11.94 -11.09
CA CYS A 1185 -10.07 11.68 -9.94
C CYS A 1185 -10.39 12.67 -8.82
N LYS A 1186 -10.41 12.18 -7.57
CA LYS A 1186 -10.59 13.03 -6.38
C LYS A 1186 -9.39 13.91 -6.13
#